data_AF-A0A7Y4ZQU0-F1
#
_entry.id   AF-A0A7Y4ZQU0-F1
#
_cell.length_a   1.000
_cell.length_b   1.000
_cell.length_c   1.000
_cell.angle_alpha   90.00
_cell.angle_beta   90.00
_cell.angle_gamma   90.00
#
_symmetry.space_group_name_H-M   'P 1'
#
loop_
_entity.id
_entity.type
_entity.pdbx_description
1 polymer ?
#
loop_
_entity_poly.entity_id
_entity_poly.type
_entity_poly.pdbx_seq_one_letter_code
_entity_poly.pdbx_strand_id
1 'polypeptide(L)'
;MKPHRPQETRKSRTVAQVRMHLKGTLGWLEGYPAERSASGALRWVVPAPSSAEHREVDRALVARSVRTVKELASDFPDALPEVVGDVKAFVAGAERVTRWAAVAIRDGVPQASLFDLEPAYGRAAGAMARDLMARFPVLRSTVVALSFRGLVHPRDAVASLAHLAARGDAFARATPHVRDTPPERLWLELDAVRRNHPTAVTRGLERVLLDPRTHDAAVREGGAQARALHKALQRLAKGKTATLPSVAPPANTSFGHALAKWMPALGAMDGAAQKRALALFDLLGPLETVERWHTFWETLQLLAGRASALQRAMNAAQRAGTAAPRGIGELERKTAALLATLPPDENPARLLEAISALSRPESRAVYTEAVATLAMVPPLLGGRPLRAELLVDWSTDRYGSDWPKLLRGFVSGLRTLLEHAEDPAPLLHPFVVAARRGLYSSLTSSIAHELLTPAMRARFFAVWAARARADLPPWSDELALLLARTVPHAPDAEAAAAWLDHLAKAEGYVSSELIAFASTLADGDGGTFGTLVDLARKTRFDHRDTLGFERWMKGAERVALVRQALLDGHVSLLETAFSHMDTLANADRPVPDPFAPREPMPTTASLREYPPELRPALGRLAALVADPDATIARLLGPAFRSRGELERELRAIHTKRATADTVPLARRAAALERQRDAILADPSRSTLAAMRASFSADVEREGSARI
;
A
#
# COMPACT_ATOMS: atom_id res chain seq x y z
N MET A 1 -2.33 55.29 -22.51
CA MET A 1 -2.76 54.59 -21.27
C MET A 1 -1.57 53.86 -20.68
N LYS A 2 -1.13 54.20 -19.47
CA LYS A 2 -0.12 53.40 -18.74
C LYS A 2 -0.83 52.18 -18.14
N PRO A 3 -0.27 50.96 -18.21
CA PRO A 3 -0.92 49.77 -17.69
C PRO A 3 -1.06 49.90 -16.17
N HIS A 4 -2.29 49.76 -15.67
CA HIS A 4 -2.55 49.64 -14.24
C HIS A 4 -1.76 48.44 -13.71
N ARG A 5 -0.69 48.68 -12.95
CA ARG A 5 -0.06 47.62 -12.16
C ARG A 5 -1.13 47.05 -11.23
N PRO A 6 -1.37 45.73 -11.21
CA PRO A 6 -2.50 45.13 -10.53
C PRO A 6 -2.38 45.33 -9.01
N GLN A 7 -3.39 45.93 -8.39
CA GLN A 7 -3.46 46.19 -6.95
C GLN A 7 -3.27 44.92 -6.08
N GLU A 8 -3.59 43.74 -6.63
CA GLU A 8 -3.37 42.43 -6.00
C GLU A 8 -1.89 42.17 -5.62
N THR A 9 -0.94 42.72 -6.37
CA THR A 9 0.50 42.59 -6.08
C THR A 9 0.94 43.45 -4.88
N ARG A 10 0.23 44.55 -4.59
CA ARG A 10 0.52 45.39 -3.43
C ARG A 10 -0.03 44.78 -2.15
N LYS A 11 -1.29 44.32 -2.17
CA LYS A 11 -1.93 43.70 -0.99
C LYS A 11 -1.17 42.45 -0.52
N SER A 12 -0.82 41.57 -1.46
CA SER A 12 -0.04 40.36 -1.15
C SER A 12 1.36 40.69 -0.58
N ARG A 13 2.02 41.73 -1.10
CA ARG A 13 3.31 42.21 -0.57
C ARG A 13 3.18 42.77 0.86
N THR A 14 2.15 43.55 1.12
CA THR A 14 1.89 44.13 2.45
C THR A 14 1.61 43.03 3.49
N VAL A 15 0.78 42.03 3.15
CA VAL A 15 0.53 40.85 3.99
C VAL A 15 1.82 40.05 4.24
N ALA A 16 2.66 39.88 3.21
CA ALA A 16 3.96 39.21 3.37
C ALA A 16 4.91 39.98 4.31
N GLN A 17 4.91 41.32 4.26
CA GLN A 17 5.69 42.16 5.16
C GLN A 17 5.21 42.05 6.62
N VAL A 18 3.89 42.07 6.85
CA VAL A 18 3.31 41.82 8.19
C VAL A 18 3.75 40.46 8.73
N ARG A 19 3.65 39.40 7.92
CA ARG A 19 4.11 38.04 8.29
C ARG A 19 5.60 38.00 8.62
N MET A 20 6.43 38.76 7.89
CA MET A 20 7.86 38.86 8.16
C MET A 20 8.14 39.51 9.52
N HIS A 21 7.45 40.61 9.86
CA HIS A 21 7.59 41.26 11.18
C HIS A 21 7.11 40.36 12.32
N LEU A 22 5.96 39.69 12.13
CA LEU A 22 5.43 38.74 13.09
C LEU A 22 6.43 37.61 13.34
N LYS A 23 6.95 36.96 12.29
CA LYS A 23 7.91 35.86 12.42
C LYS A 23 9.26 36.30 13.00
N GLY A 24 9.81 37.43 12.54
CA GLY A 24 11.15 37.88 12.91
C GLY A 24 11.23 38.48 14.31
N THR A 25 10.42 39.50 14.57
CA THR A 25 10.49 40.28 15.83
C THR A 25 9.55 39.73 16.89
N LEU A 26 8.32 39.36 16.51
CA LEU A 26 7.24 39.02 17.46
C LEU A 26 7.03 37.52 17.66
N GLY A 27 7.75 36.66 16.93
CA GLY A 27 7.51 35.21 16.94
C GLY A 27 7.73 34.56 18.32
N TRP A 28 8.44 35.23 19.23
CA TRP A 28 8.61 34.76 20.59
C TRP A 28 7.34 34.92 21.47
N LEU A 29 6.40 35.79 21.09
CA LEU A 29 5.20 36.08 21.88
C LEU A 29 4.27 34.86 22.02
N GLU A 30 4.36 33.88 21.12
CA GLU A 30 3.58 32.63 21.18
C GLU A 30 4.20 31.58 22.11
N GLY A 31 5.41 31.85 22.61
CA GLY A 31 6.15 30.97 23.50
C GLY A 31 5.83 31.17 24.99
N TYR A 32 6.67 30.57 25.82
CA TYR A 32 6.58 30.67 27.28
C TYR A 32 7.98 30.73 27.92
N PRO A 33 8.11 31.33 29.11
CA PRO A 33 9.38 31.38 29.82
C PRO A 33 9.76 29.98 30.36
N ALA A 34 11.03 29.60 30.25
CA ALA A 34 11.58 28.40 30.87
C ALA A 34 12.44 28.73 32.10
N GLU A 35 13.51 29.50 31.90
CA GLU A 35 14.53 29.75 32.92
C GLU A 35 15.10 31.17 32.76
N ARG A 36 15.85 31.66 33.76
CA ARG A 36 16.69 32.84 33.57
C ARG A 36 18.06 32.41 33.06
N SER A 37 18.56 33.06 32.02
CA SER A 37 19.92 32.81 31.53
C SER A 37 20.95 33.40 32.51
N ALA A 38 22.21 32.97 32.37
CA ALA A 38 23.33 33.55 33.11
C ALA A 38 23.53 35.06 32.82
N SER A 39 23.11 35.53 31.64
CA SER A 39 23.15 36.94 31.25
C SER A 39 22.03 37.79 31.87
N GLY A 40 21.12 37.18 32.65
CA GLY A 40 19.97 37.85 33.25
C GLY A 40 18.78 38.01 32.30
N ALA A 41 18.89 37.57 31.05
CA ALA A 41 17.80 37.48 30.09
C ALA A 41 16.85 36.30 30.42
N LEU A 42 15.68 36.27 29.80
CA LEU A 42 14.76 35.15 29.91
C LEU A 42 15.04 34.14 28.82
N ARG A 43 15.25 32.88 29.20
CA ARG A 43 15.25 31.76 28.27
C ARG A 43 13.79 31.44 27.94
N TRP A 44 13.40 31.71 26.71
CA TRP A 44 12.03 31.58 26.23
C TRP A 44 11.92 30.38 25.29
N VAL A 45 10.93 29.51 25.51
CA VAL A 45 10.65 28.38 24.62
C VAL A 45 9.64 28.84 23.59
N VAL A 46 10.06 28.84 22.32
CA VAL A 46 9.19 29.19 21.19
C VAL A 46 8.70 27.89 20.53
N PRO A 47 7.39 27.72 20.29
CA PRO A 47 6.87 26.59 19.53
C PRO A 47 7.28 26.74 18.05
N ALA A 48 8.45 26.20 17.69
CA ALA A 48 8.90 26.09 16.30
C ALA A 48 8.64 24.67 15.76
N PRO A 49 8.38 24.53 14.44
CA PRO A 49 7.94 23.27 13.83
C PRO A 49 8.99 22.15 13.83
N SER A 50 10.27 22.41 14.11
CA SER A 50 11.33 21.39 14.01
C SER A 50 12.16 21.15 15.27
N SER A 51 12.14 22.06 16.26
CA SER A 51 12.83 21.91 17.55
C SER A 51 12.34 23.00 18.51
N ALA A 52 12.38 22.74 19.82
CA ALA A 52 12.15 23.79 20.81
C ALA A 52 13.35 24.74 20.75
N GLU A 53 13.25 25.79 19.94
CA GLU A 53 14.25 26.84 19.93
C GLU A 53 14.10 27.63 21.22
N HIS A 54 15.16 27.61 22.02
CA HIS A 54 15.29 28.57 23.10
C HIS A 54 15.73 29.90 22.50
N ARG A 55 14.93 30.93 22.74
CA ARG A 55 15.27 32.30 22.38
C ARG A 55 15.57 33.08 23.64
N GLU A 56 16.68 33.80 23.66
CA GLU A 56 16.91 34.76 24.72
C GLU A 56 16.02 35.99 24.50
N VAL A 57 15.24 36.33 25.52
CA VAL A 57 14.39 37.52 25.57
C VAL A 57 15.00 38.50 26.57
N ASP A 58 15.64 39.52 26.03
CA ASP A 58 16.28 40.61 26.76
C ASP A 58 15.46 41.91 26.69
N ARG A 59 15.92 42.96 27.39
CA ARG A 59 15.24 44.26 27.39
C ARG A 59 15.15 44.87 25.99
N ALA A 60 16.16 44.65 25.15
CA ALA A 60 16.21 45.21 23.80
C ALA A 60 15.16 44.55 22.89
N LEU A 61 14.99 43.24 22.95
CA LEU A 61 13.96 42.51 22.20
C LEU A 61 12.56 42.90 22.66
N VAL A 62 12.33 43.06 23.98
CA VAL A 62 11.04 43.54 24.51
C VAL A 62 10.73 44.94 23.98
N ALA A 63 11.68 45.88 24.04
CA ALA A 63 11.48 47.24 23.55
C ALA A 63 11.21 47.29 22.04
N ARG A 64 11.94 46.50 21.24
CA ARG A 64 11.68 46.35 19.79
C ARG A 64 10.30 45.77 19.53
N SER A 65 9.88 44.77 20.30
CA SER A 65 8.57 44.13 20.14
C SER A 65 7.42 45.10 20.39
N VAL A 66 7.50 45.91 21.45
CA VAL A 66 6.51 46.96 21.74
C VAL A 66 6.41 47.96 20.58
N ARG A 67 7.55 48.37 20.01
CA ARG A 67 7.56 49.27 18.85
C ARG A 67 6.93 48.63 17.62
N THR A 68 7.34 47.41 17.28
CA THR A 68 6.82 46.69 16.12
C THR A 68 5.32 46.41 16.22
N VAL A 69 4.78 46.11 17.41
CA VAL A 69 3.32 45.96 17.58
C VAL A 69 2.57 47.26 17.25
N LYS A 70 3.08 48.41 17.70
CA LYS A 70 2.49 49.73 17.40
C LYS A 70 2.59 50.08 15.92
N GLU A 71 3.75 49.85 15.31
CA GLU A 71 3.96 50.04 13.86
C GLU A 71 3.02 49.16 13.05
N LEU A 72 2.89 47.87 13.40
CA LEU A 72 1.97 46.96 12.71
C LEU A 72 0.51 47.42 12.79
N ALA A 73 0.06 47.85 13.97
CA ALA A 73 -1.31 48.32 14.17
C ALA A 73 -1.61 49.67 13.47
N SER A 74 -0.61 50.56 13.38
CA SER A 74 -0.74 51.88 12.76
C SER A 74 -0.61 51.84 11.24
N ASP A 75 0.43 51.16 10.75
CA ASP A 75 0.89 51.29 9.36
C ASP A 75 0.29 50.21 8.45
N PHE A 76 -0.30 49.16 9.02
CA PHE A 76 -0.87 48.03 8.30
C PHE A 76 -2.32 47.70 8.70
N PRO A 77 -3.24 48.68 8.83
CA PRO A 77 -4.58 48.47 9.37
C PRO A 77 -5.44 47.51 8.53
N ASP A 78 -5.21 47.44 7.21
CA ASP A 78 -5.96 46.56 6.31
C ASP A 78 -5.36 45.15 6.21
N ALA A 79 -4.03 45.03 6.34
CA ALA A 79 -3.32 43.75 6.15
C ALA A 79 -3.17 42.97 7.47
N LEU A 80 -3.07 43.66 8.60
CA LEU A 80 -2.91 43.03 9.91
C LEU A 80 -4.10 42.13 10.29
N PRO A 81 -5.38 42.53 10.12
CA PRO A 81 -6.53 41.66 10.40
C PRO A 81 -6.52 40.37 9.59
N GLU A 82 -6.00 40.38 8.36
CA GLU A 82 -5.90 39.16 7.53
C GLU A 82 -4.88 38.15 8.08
N VAL A 83 -3.97 38.59 8.94
CA VAL A 83 -2.93 37.74 9.52
C VAL A 83 -3.23 37.34 10.96
N VAL A 84 -3.72 38.27 11.80
CA VAL A 84 -3.94 38.03 13.24
C VAL A 84 -5.43 37.95 13.64
N GLY A 85 -6.35 38.23 12.72
CA GLY A 85 -7.78 38.30 13.03
C GLY A 85 -8.13 39.54 13.85
N ASP A 86 -8.41 39.34 15.14
CA ASP A 86 -8.76 40.43 16.06
C ASP A 86 -7.52 41.23 16.47
N VAL A 87 -7.30 42.35 15.78
CA VAL A 87 -6.17 43.26 16.03
C VAL A 87 -6.17 43.80 17.46
N LYS A 88 -7.33 44.08 18.04
CA LYS A 88 -7.43 44.65 19.40
C LYS A 88 -7.01 43.60 20.43
N ALA A 89 -7.49 42.37 20.28
CA ALA A 89 -7.09 41.26 21.14
C ALA A 89 -5.59 40.96 21.02
N PHE A 90 -5.06 40.96 19.78
CA PHE A 90 -3.63 40.77 19.51
C PHE A 90 -2.76 41.83 20.18
N VAL A 91 -3.03 43.12 19.96
CA VAL A 91 -2.26 44.23 20.56
C VAL A 91 -2.29 44.15 22.08
N ALA A 92 -3.48 43.96 22.67
CA ALA A 92 -3.62 43.85 24.12
C ALA A 92 -2.87 42.62 24.68
N GLY A 93 -2.86 41.50 23.96
CA GLY A 93 -2.09 40.31 24.32
C GLY A 93 -0.59 40.55 24.28
N ALA A 94 -0.09 41.15 23.20
CA ALA A 94 1.32 41.47 23.05
C ALA A 94 1.82 42.46 24.11
N GLU A 95 1.01 43.46 24.46
CA GLU A 95 1.32 44.39 25.55
C GLU A 95 1.39 43.70 26.91
N ARG A 96 0.51 42.73 27.17
CA ARG A 96 0.58 41.92 28.41
C ARG A 96 1.86 41.10 28.47
N VAL A 97 2.17 40.33 27.42
CA VAL A 97 3.38 39.49 27.36
C VAL A 97 4.65 40.34 27.52
N THR A 98 4.76 41.45 26.79
CA THR A 98 5.95 42.32 26.83
C THR A 98 6.10 43.03 28.17
N ARG A 99 5.00 43.48 28.79
CA ARG A 99 5.02 44.04 30.14
C ARG A 99 5.46 43.02 31.18
N TRP A 100 4.91 41.82 31.11
CA TRP A 100 5.31 40.73 32.00
C TRP A 100 6.80 40.40 31.83
N ALA A 101 7.27 40.25 30.60
CA ALA A 101 8.67 39.94 30.31
C ALA A 101 9.61 41.04 30.83
N ALA A 102 9.24 42.32 30.69
CA ALA A 102 10.02 43.43 31.22
C ALA A 102 10.19 43.36 32.75
N VAL A 103 9.12 43.01 33.46
CA VAL A 103 9.14 42.81 34.92
C VAL A 103 9.99 41.59 35.26
N ALA A 104 9.79 40.45 34.60
CA ALA A 104 10.54 39.22 34.87
C ALA A 104 12.05 39.35 34.58
N ILE A 105 12.45 40.14 33.57
CA ILE A 105 13.87 40.45 33.30
C ILE A 105 14.47 41.31 34.41
N ARG A 106 13.69 42.24 34.99
CA ARG A 106 14.16 43.15 36.05
C ARG A 106 14.22 42.46 37.41
N ASP A 107 13.11 41.82 37.80
CA ASP A 107 12.85 41.38 39.17
C ASP A 107 13.03 39.86 39.35
N GLY A 108 13.26 39.12 38.26
CA GLY A 108 13.32 37.65 38.25
C GLY A 108 12.00 37.02 37.82
N VAL A 109 12.05 35.74 37.40
CA VAL A 109 10.88 35.02 36.86
C VAL A 109 9.88 34.73 38.00
N PRO A 110 8.64 35.27 37.94
CA PRO A 110 7.57 34.83 38.82
C PRO A 110 7.36 33.32 38.68
N GLN A 111 7.44 32.58 39.79
CA GLN A 111 7.17 31.13 39.82
C GLN A 111 5.67 30.80 39.65
N ALA A 112 4.80 31.81 39.70
CA ALA A 112 3.35 31.64 39.62
C ALA A 112 2.84 31.60 38.17
N SER A 113 1.77 30.84 37.95
CA SER A 113 1.05 30.81 36.68
C SER A 113 0.37 32.16 36.41
N LEU A 114 0.27 32.56 35.14
CA LEU A 114 -0.48 33.76 34.78
C LEU A 114 -1.98 33.63 35.04
N PHE A 115 -2.51 32.41 35.16
CA PHE A 115 -3.90 32.21 35.59
C PHE A 115 -4.21 32.84 36.96
N ASP A 116 -3.19 32.97 37.81
CA ASP A 116 -3.32 33.58 39.13
C ASP A 116 -3.09 35.09 39.11
N LEU A 117 -2.22 35.56 38.20
CA LEU A 117 -1.73 36.93 38.19
C LEU A 117 -2.54 37.85 37.27
N GLU A 118 -3.15 37.31 36.21
CA GLU A 118 -3.82 38.08 35.17
C GLU A 118 -5.35 38.04 35.32
N PRO A 119 -6.00 39.19 35.64
CA PRO A 119 -7.45 39.25 35.80
C PRO A 119 -8.24 38.78 34.57
N ALA A 120 -7.63 38.85 33.37
CA ALA A 120 -8.25 38.47 32.11
C ALA A 120 -8.70 36.99 32.05
N TYR A 121 -8.09 36.10 32.83
CA TYR A 121 -8.51 34.70 32.91
C TYR A 121 -9.65 34.44 33.89
N GLY A 122 -9.91 35.39 34.80
CA GLY A 122 -10.89 35.27 35.86
C GLY A 122 -10.44 34.41 37.05
N ARG A 123 -11.03 34.68 38.22
CA ARG A 123 -10.65 34.02 39.49
C ARG A 123 -10.83 32.50 39.49
N ALA A 124 -11.82 31.99 38.75
CA ALA A 124 -12.09 30.56 38.64
C ALA A 124 -10.95 29.81 37.94
N ALA A 125 -10.36 30.39 36.88
CA ALA A 125 -9.24 29.80 36.18
C ALA A 125 -7.99 29.73 37.07
N GLY A 126 -7.70 30.80 37.82
CA GLY A 126 -6.61 30.78 38.82
C GLY A 126 -6.83 29.72 39.90
N ALA A 127 -8.04 29.61 40.45
CA ALA A 127 -8.35 28.57 41.43
C ALA A 127 -8.16 27.14 40.86
N MET A 128 -8.61 26.91 39.62
CA MET A 128 -8.43 25.64 38.91
C MET A 128 -6.95 25.34 38.66
N ALA A 129 -6.15 26.32 38.23
CA ALA A 129 -4.72 26.16 38.01
C ALA A 129 -3.98 25.80 39.32
N ARG A 130 -4.31 26.46 40.44
CA ARG A 130 -3.74 26.15 41.75
C ARG A 130 -4.10 24.75 42.24
N ASP A 131 -5.37 24.36 42.14
CA ASP A 131 -5.81 23.00 42.49
C ASP A 131 -5.04 21.96 41.66
N LEU A 132 -4.95 22.17 40.36
CA LEU A 132 -4.28 21.26 39.45
C LEU A 132 -2.78 21.13 39.77
N MET A 133 -2.08 22.24 40.00
CA MET A 133 -0.65 22.22 40.34
C MET A 133 -0.38 21.64 41.74
N ALA A 134 -1.31 21.80 42.69
CA ALA A 134 -1.21 21.22 44.01
C ALA A 134 -1.39 19.70 43.96
N ARG A 135 -2.38 19.22 43.19
CA ARG A 135 -2.67 17.79 43.01
C ARG A 135 -1.63 17.06 42.17
N PHE A 136 -1.12 17.71 41.12
CA PHE A 136 -0.15 17.12 40.19
C PHE A 136 1.04 18.07 39.97
N PRO A 137 2.03 18.08 40.88
CA PRO A 137 3.20 18.96 40.78
C PRO A 137 3.97 18.83 39.46
N VAL A 138 3.96 17.63 38.86
CA VAL A 138 4.60 17.34 37.57
C VAL A 138 4.00 18.15 36.40
N LEU A 139 2.77 18.64 36.52
CA LEU A 139 2.09 19.44 35.49
C LEU A 139 2.33 20.95 35.62
N ARG A 140 3.11 21.40 36.63
CA ARG A 140 3.34 22.83 36.86
C ARG A 140 3.89 23.54 35.61
N SER A 141 4.90 22.98 34.95
CA SER A 141 5.47 23.57 33.73
C SER A 141 4.41 23.70 32.62
N THR A 142 3.51 22.72 32.51
CA THR A 142 2.44 22.71 31.51
C THR A 142 1.38 23.77 31.79
N VAL A 143 0.95 23.91 33.06
CA VAL A 143 0.00 24.96 33.48
C VAL A 143 0.59 26.35 33.25
N VAL A 144 1.87 26.55 33.58
CA VAL A 144 2.58 27.80 33.30
C VAL A 144 2.61 28.06 31.80
N ALA A 145 3.11 27.12 31.00
CA ALA A 145 3.24 27.27 29.56
C ALA A 145 1.91 27.59 28.87
N LEU A 146 0.83 26.91 29.27
CA LEU A 146 -0.53 27.12 28.78
C LEU A 146 -1.05 28.52 29.15
N SER A 147 -0.74 29.02 30.35
CA SER A 147 -1.10 30.37 30.79
C SER A 147 -0.40 31.47 29.98
N PHE A 148 0.78 31.21 29.41
CA PHE A 148 1.48 32.16 28.52
C PHE A 148 0.91 32.14 27.10
N ARG A 149 0.74 30.95 26.54
CA ARG A 149 0.14 30.78 25.21
C ARG A 149 -1.27 31.39 25.14
N GLY A 150 -1.97 31.36 26.27
CA GLY A 150 -3.29 31.94 26.46
C GLY A 150 -3.38 33.47 26.49
N LEU A 151 -2.26 34.20 26.59
CA LEU A 151 -2.31 35.65 26.82
C LEU A 151 -2.92 36.43 25.66
N VAL A 152 -2.82 35.89 24.44
CA VAL A 152 -3.45 36.44 23.24
C VAL A 152 -4.93 36.01 23.15
N HIS A 153 -5.26 34.83 23.64
CA HIS A 153 -6.61 34.24 23.59
C HIS A 153 -7.06 33.70 24.97
N PRO A 154 -7.45 34.56 25.93
CA PRO A 154 -7.70 34.13 27.30
C PRO A 154 -8.79 33.09 27.46
N ARG A 155 -9.85 33.17 26.63
CA ARG A 155 -10.96 32.19 26.64
C ARG A 155 -10.47 30.79 26.24
N ASP A 156 -9.63 30.72 25.21
CA ASP A 156 -9.07 29.45 24.74
C ASP A 156 -8.15 28.86 25.81
N ALA A 157 -7.37 29.70 26.48
CA ALA A 157 -6.53 29.28 27.60
C ALA A 157 -7.33 28.64 28.75
N VAL A 158 -8.46 29.27 29.13
CA VAL A 158 -9.32 28.72 30.18
C VAL A 158 -9.94 27.40 29.75
N ALA A 159 -10.37 27.28 28.49
CA ALA A 159 -10.89 26.02 27.95
C ALA A 159 -9.82 24.92 27.92
N SER A 160 -8.58 25.25 27.53
CA SER A 160 -7.44 24.34 27.53
C SER A 160 -7.04 23.93 28.96
N LEU A 161 -7.08 24.85 29.93
CA LEU A 161 -6.87 24.56 31.34
C LEU A 161 -7.95 23.61 31.88
N ALA A 162 -9.22 23.84 31.55
CA ALA A 162 -10.32 22.98 31.95
C ALA A 162 -10.17 21.56 31.38
N HIS A 163 -9.71 21.43 30.13
CA HIS A 163 -9.40 20.13 29.54
C HIS A 163 -8.24 19.44 30.25
N LEU A 164 -7.14 20.17 30.51
CA LEU A 164 -5.99 19.65 31.26
C LEU A 164 -6.43 19.21 32.67
N ALA A 165 -7.31 19.96 33.33
CA ALA A 165 -7.83 19.62 34.65
C ALA A 165 -8.69 18.36 34.62
N ALA A 166 -9.59 18.23 33.63
CA ALA A 166 -10.43 17.04 33.45
C ALA A 166 -9.61 15.76 33.19
N ARG A 167 -8.40 15.90 32.66
CA ARG A 167 -7.50 14.77 32.32
C ARG A 167 -6.22 14.74 33.16
N GLY A 168 -6.13 15.57 34.21
CA GLY A 168 -4.88 15.84 34.92
C GLY A 168 -4.18 14.60 35.43
N ASP A 169 -4.95 13.63 35.93
CA ASP A 169 -4.45 12.33 36.39
C ASP A 169 -3.75 11.51 35.27
N ALA A 170 -4.34 11.47 34.07
CA ALA A 170 -3.75 10.77 32.92
C ALA A 170 -2.49 11.49 32.40
N PHE A 171 -2.55 12.82 32.28
CA PHE A 171 -1.38 13.63 31.92
C PHE A 171 -0.24 13.48 32.94
N ALA A 172 -0.56 13.49 34.24
CA ALA A 172 0.42 13.36 35.31
C ALA A 172 1.07 11.97 35.31
N ARG A 173 0.32 10.91 35.00
CA ARG A 173 0.88 9.56 34.82
C ARG A 173 1.76 9.43 33.61
N ALA A 174 1.42 10.03 32.47
CA ALA A 174 2.21 9.90 31.24
C ALA A 174 3.49 10.75 31.27
N THR A 175 3.43 11.92 31.93
CA THR A 175 4.51 12.92 31.92
C THR A 175 5.90 12.39 32.31
N PRO A 176 6.07 11.59 33.39
CA PRO A 176 7.37 11.02 33.76
C PRO A 176 8.01 10.12 32.70
N HIS A 177 7.22 9.60 31.76
CA HIS A 177 7.68 8.66 30.74
C HIS A 177 8.06 9.36 29.44
N VAL A 178 7.67 10.62 29.23
CA VAL A 178 8.04 11.40 28.04
C VAL A 178 9.54 11.72 28.10
N ARG A 179 10.31 11.13 27.19
CA ARG A 179 11.77 11.34 27.06
C ARG A 179 12.07 12.28 25.90
N ASP A 180 13.22 12.94 25.96
CA ASP A 180 13.79 13.78 24.89
C ASP A 180 12.97 15.01 24.47
N THR A 181 11.73 15.17 24.96
CA THR A 181 10.84 16.30 24.69
C THR A 181 10.30 16.86 26.00
N PRO A 182 10.37 18.18 26.24
CA PRO A 182 9.72 18.79 27.40
C PRO A 182 8.22 18.43 27.42
N PRO A 183 7.68 17.83 28.49
CA PRO A 183 6.30 17.34 28.50
C PRO A 183 5.27 18.41 28.15
N GLU A 184 5.47 19.64 28.66
CA GLU A 184 4.59 20.76 28.34
C GLU A 184 4.49 21.03 26.83
N ARG A 185 5.55 20.78 26.04
CA ARG A 185 5.51 20.95 24.59
C ARG A 185 4.54 19.96 23.97
N LEU A 186 4.66 18.68 24.31
CA LEU A 186 3.80 17.62 23.78
C LEU A 186 2.32 17.93 24.06
N TRP A 187 2.04 18.39 25.28
CA TRP A 187 0.68 18.74 25.71
C TRP A 187 0.15 20.01 25.05
N LEU A 188 1.01 21.00 24.81
CA LEU A 188 0.64 22.19 24.05
C LEU A 188 0.36 21.87 22.57
N GLU A 189 1.12 20.97 21.93
CA GLU A 189 0.82 20.54 20.57
C GLU A 189 -0.51 19.78 20.50
N LEU A 190 -0.77 18.89 21.46
CA LEU A 190 -2.05 18.19 21.56
C LEU A 190 -3.23 19.17 21.72
N ASP A 191 -3.07 20.18 22.59
CA ASP A 191 -4.09 21.20 22.76
C ASP A 191 -4.30 22.05 21.49
N ALA A 192 -3.24 22.32 20.73
CA ALA A 192 -3.35 23.02 19.45
C ALA A 192 -4.18 22.23 18.43
N VAL A 193 -3.89 20.93 18.28
CA VAL A 193 -4.67 20.01 17.43
C VAL A 193 -6.12 19.94 17.90
N ARG A 194 -6.36 19.87 19.21
CA ARG A 194 -7.70 19.85 19.82
C ARG A 194 -8.49 21.12 19.59
N ARG A 195 -7.88 22.31 19.57
CA ARG A 195 -8.62 23.55 19.27
C ARG A 195 -9.17 23.58 17.84
N ASN A 196 -8.52 22.90 16.91
CA ASN A 196 -8.95 22.84 15.51
C ASN A 196 -10.07 21.82 15.27
N HIS A 197 -10.34 20.92 16.22
CA HIS A 197 -11.20 19.76 15.99
C HIS A 197 -12.10 19.43 17.19
N PRO A 198 -13.32 18.90 16.98
CA PRO A 198 -14.13 18.38 18.06
C PRO A 198 -13.40 17.25 18.83
N THR A 199 -13.65 17.13 20.13
CA THR A 199 -13.03 16.10 21.00
C THR A 199 -13.22 14.67 20.49
N ALA A 200 -14.29 14.40 19.72
CA ALA A 200 -14.51 13.09 19.12
C ALA A 200 -13.40 12.69 18.12
N VAL A 201 -12.79 13.66 17.44
CA VAL A 201 -11.76 13.46 16.39
C VAL A 201 -10.36 13.32 16.98
N THR A 202 -10.08 13.94 18.14
CA THR A 202 -8.76 13.85 18.80
C THR A 202 -8.67 12.71 19.80
N ARG A 203 -9.77 12.00 20.06
CA ARG A 203 -9.88 11.02 21.15
C ARG A 203 -8.85 9.90 21.06
N GLY A 204 -8.60 9.33 19.88
CA GLY A 204 -7.65 8.23 19.76
C GLY A 204 -6.21 8.71 19.94
N LEU A 205 -5.85 9.87 19.39
CA LEU A 205 -4.56 10.52 19.64
C LEU A 205 -4.35 10.82 21.13
N GLU A 206 -5.34 11.42 21.81
CA GLU A 206 -5.30 11.68 23.25
C GLU A 206 -5.13 10.37 24.04
N ARG A 207 -5.89 9.33 23.69
CA ARG A 207 -5.82 8.02 24.37
C ARG A 207 -4.42 7.41 24.28
N VAL A 208 -3.79 7.46 23.12
CA VAL A 208 -2.45 6.90 22.91
C VAL A 208 -1.39 7.75 23.61
N LEU A 209 -1.44 9.08 23.47
CA LEU A 209 -0.46 9.97 24.09
C LEU A 209 -0.50 9.94 25.62
N LEU A 210 -1.68 9.74 26.22
CA LEU A 210 -1.86 9.70 27.67
C LEU A 210 -1.64 8.31 28.28
N ASP A 211 -1.32 7.30 27.47
CA ASP A 211 -0.96 5.99 27.97
C ASP A 211 0.54 5.93 28.30
N PRO A 212 0.95 5.67 29.56
CA PRO A 212 2.37 5.57 29.92
C PRO A 212 3.14 4.54 29.07
N ARG A 213 2.46 3.45 28.67
CA ARG A 213 3.05 2.34 27.91
C ARG A 213 3.54 2.80 26.54
N THR A 214 2.89 3.81 25.94
CA THR A 214 3.29 4.40 24.67
C THR A 214 4.69 5.00 24.73
N HIS A 215 5.10 5.53 25.88
CA HIS A 215 6.38 6.20 26.05
C HIS A 215 7.48 5.25 26.53
N ASP A 216 7.12 4.20 27.28
CA ASP A 216 8.06 3.21 27.81
C ASP A 216 8.38 2.05 26.86
N ALA A 217 7.40 1.62 26.06
CA ALA A 217 7.57 0.44 25.21
C ALA A 217 8.27 0.80 23.90
N ALA A 218 9.50 0.30 23.74
CA ALA A 218 10.14 0.22 22.43
C ALA A 218 9.36 -0.74 21.54
N VAL A 219 9.04 -0.33 20.32
CA VAL A 219 8.23 -1.18 19.40
C VAL A 219 9.08 -1.88 18.32
N ARG A 220 10.37 -2.01 18.61
CA ARG A 220 11.35 -2.76 17.81
C ARG A 220 12.50 -3.21 18.71
N GLU A 221 13.41 -4.02 18.16
CA GLU A 221 14.66 -4.48 18.79
C GLU A 221 14.49 -5.50 19.95
N GLY A 222 13.28 -5.67 20.49
CA GLY A 222 13.02 -6.65 21.55
C GLY A 222 13.33 -8.10 21.15
N GLY A 223 13.09 -8.47 19.88
CA GLY A 223 13.45 -9.79 19.37
C GLY A 223 14.97 -10.05 19.36
N ALA A 224 15.78 -9.04 19.06
CA ALA A 224 17.24 -9.15 19.12
C ALA A 224 17.72 -9.33 20.57
N GLN A 225 17.16 -8.58 21.52
CA GLN A 225 17.50 -8.71 22.93
C GLN A 225 17.05 -10.05 23.53
N ALA A 226 15.85 -10.53 23.19
CA ALA A 226 15.36 -11.84 23.61
C ALA A 226 16.23 -12.99 23.06
N ARG A 227 16.65 -12.92 21.79
CA ARG A 227 17.60 -13.89 21.20
C ARG A 227 18.96 -13.86 21.91
N ALA A 228 19.47 -12.68 22.23
CA ALA A 228 20.72 -12.53 22.98
C ALA A 228 20.62 -13.17 24.38
N LEU A 229 19.51 -12.94 25.10
CA LEU A 229 19.25 -13.54 26.41
C LEU A 229 19.15 -15.06 26.31
N HIS A 230 18.38 -15.58 25.35
CA HIS A 230 18.22 -17.01 25.12
C HIS A 230 19.57 -17.69 24.84
N LYS A 231 20.40 -17.09 23.97
CA LYS A 231 21.76 -17.59 23.67
C LYS A 231 22.67 -17.59 24.91
N ALA A 232 22.56 -16.58 25.77
CA ALA A 232 23.30 -16.54 27.03
C ALA A 232 22.86 -17.66 27.99
N LEU A 233 21.54 -17.89 28.12
CA LEU A 233 20.98 -18.98 28.92
C LEU A 233 21.42 -20.37 28.42
N GLN A 234 21.41 -20.59 27.10
CA GLN A 234 21.92 -21.83 26.49
C GLN A 234 23.40 -22.10 26.81
N ARG A 235 24.22 -21.05 26.87
CA ARG A 235 25.63 -21.18 27.26
C ARG A 235 25.76 -21.55 28.74
N LEU A 236 25.02 -20.88 29.62
CA LEU A 236 25.00 -21.17 31.05
C LEU A 236 24.51 -22.60 31.33
N ALA A 237 23.50 -23.08 30.61
CA ALA A 237 22.99 -24.46 30.71
C ALA A 237 24.06 -25.50 30.39
N LYS A 238 24.98 -25.17 29.47
CA LYS A 238 26.13 -26.00 29.08
C LYS A 238 27.34 -25.82 30.00
N GLY A 239 27.20 -25.16 31.14
CA GLY A 239 28.29 -24.86 32.07
C GLY A 239 29.32 -23.86 31.54
N LYS A 240 29.02 -23.14 30.45
CA LYS A 240 29.93 -22.15 29.86
C LYS A 240 29.71 -20.78 30.48
N THR A 241 30.78 -20.01 30.62
CA THR A 241 30.68 -18.59 30.97
C THR A 241 29.91 -17.83 29.88
N ALA A 242 29.01 -16.94 30.31
CA ALA A 242 28.23 -16.08 29.43
C ALA A 242 27.95 -14.74 30.12
N THR A 243 27.98 -13.66 29.36
CA THR A 243 27.52 -12.35 29.82
C THR A 243 26.04 -12.22 29.52
N LEU A 244 25.22 -11.94 30.53
CA LEU A 244 23.80 -11.65 30.31
C LEU A 244 23.66 -10.24 29.71
N PRO A 245 22.81 -10.06 28.68
CA PRO A 245 22.57 -8.74 28.13
C PRO A 245 21.85 -7.85 29.14
N SER A 246 22.16 -6.56 29.14
CA SER A 246 21.30 -5.56 29.78
C SER A 246 20.02 -5.46 28.95
N VAL A 247 18.88 -5.79 29.55
CA VAL A 247 17.58 -5.72 28.90
C VAL A 247 16.88 -4.43 29.33
N ALA A 248 16.85 -3.46 28.43
CA ALA A 248 16.09 -2.23 28.59
C ALA A 248 15.54 -1.78 27.24
N PRO A 249 14.29 -1.27 27.19
CA PRO A 249 13.74 -0.65 25.98
C PRO A 249 14.60 0.54 25.58
N PRO A 250 15.10 0.60 24.33
CA PRO A 250 15.80 1.78 23.84
C PRO A 250 14.86 2.99 23.83
N ALA A 251 15.25 4.07 24.54
CA ALA A 251 14.42 5.26 24.73
C ALA A 251 13.95 5.90 23.41
N ASN A 252 14.81 5.90 22.40
CA ASN A 252 14.58 6.53 21.09
C ASN A 252 13.76 5.67 20.11
N THR A 253 13.19 4.56 20.56
CA THR A 253 12.44 3.62 19.72
C THR A 253 11.01 3.38 20.21
N SER A 254 10.57 4.12 21.24
CA SER A 254 9.18 4.07 21.68
C SER A 254 8.25 4.76 20.70
N PHE A 255 6.98 4.34 20.70
CA PHE A 255 5.95 4.98 19.90
C PHE A 255 5.74 6.44 20.33
N GLY A 256 5.85 6.72 21.63
CA GLY A 256 5.77 8.05 22.23
C GLY A 256 6.84 9.01 21.71
N HIS A 257 8.08 8.54 21.53
CA HIS A 257 9.15 9.33 20.91
C HIS A 257 8.83 9.73 19.46
N ALA A 258 8.31 8.79 18.67
CA ALA A 258 7.92 9.06 17.29
C ALA A 258 6.72 10.02 17.22
N LEU A 259 5.74 9.85 18.11
CA LEU A 259 4.61 10.77 18.25
C LEU A 259 5.08 12.18 18.60
N ALA A 260 5.95 12.34 19.59
CA ALA A 260 6.48 13.64 19.98
C ALA A 260 7.16 14.38 18.82
N LYS A 261 7.84 13.64 17.93
CA LYS A 261 8.43 14.19 16.70
C LYS A 261 7.40 14.51 15.62
N TRP A 262 6.31 13.76 15.55
CA TRP A 262 5.26 13.95 14.55
C TRP A 262 4.30 15.08 14.89
N MET A 263 4.04 15.34 16.18
CA MET A 263 3.06 16.33 16.65
C MET A 263 3.24 17.73 16.04
N PRO A 264 4.46 18.30 15.92
CA PRO A 264 4.65 19.59 15.25
C PRO A 264 4.23 19.57 13.77
N ALA A 265 4.51 18.47 13.06
CA ALA A 265 4.11 18.31 11.66
C ALA A 265 2.58 18.18 11.54
N LEU A 266 1.93 17.45 12.45
CA LEU A 266 0.47 17.37 12.54
C LEU A 266 -0.16 18.74 12.83
N GLY A 267 0.43 19.52 13.74
CA GLY A 267 -0.02 20.87 14.09
C GLY A 267 0.09 21.87 12.94
N ALA A 268 1.06 21.67 12.03
CA ALA A 268 1.27 22.51 10.85
C ALA A 268 0.39 22.16 9.64
N MET A 269 -0.33 21.03 9.67
CA MET A 269 -1.27 20.66 8.61
C MET A 269 -2.48 21.60 8.56
N ASP A 270 -3.03 21.83 7.38
CA ASP A 270 -4.34 22.48 7.26
C ASP A 270 -5.42 21.62 7.97
N GLY A 271 -6.52 22.24 8.40
CA GLY A 271 -7.55 21.54 9.17
C GLY A 271 -8.16 20.31 8.46
N ALA A 272 -8.22 20.31 7.12
CA ALA A 272 -8.73 19.14 6.39
C ALA A 272 -7.71 18.01 6.36
N ALA A 273 -6.42 18.32 6.15
CA ALA A 273 -5.32 17.36 6.21
C ALA A 273 -5.13 16.81 7.64
N GLN A 274 -5.19 17.67 8.66
CA GLN A 274 -5.12 17.27 10.06
C GLN A 274 -6.27 16.32 10.43
N LYS A 275 -7.51 16.61 10.02
CA LYS A 275 -8.66 15.70 10.22
C LYS A 275 -8.46 14.35 9.55
N ARG A 276 -7.91 14.32 8.32
CA ARG A 276 -7.58 13.07 7.60
C ARG A 276 -6.50 12.26 8.33
N ALA A 277 -5.46 12.93 8.82
CA ALA A 277 -4.39 12.31 9.57
C ALA A 277 -4.89 11.66 10.86
N LEU A 278 -5.74 12.37 11.62
CA LEU A 278 -6.37 11.85 12.83
C LEU A 278 -7.29 10.66 12.54
N ALA A 279 -8.08 10.71 11.47
CA ALA A 279 -8.93 9.58 11.08
C ALA A 279 -8.12 8.34 10.70
N LEU A 280 -7.02 8.48 9.96
CA LEU A 280 -6.11 7.37 9.67
C LEU A 280 -5.44 6.86 10.94
N PHE A 281 -4.98 7.74 11.82
CA PHE A 281 -4.36 7.37 13.09
C PHE A 281 -5.31 6.52 13.95
N ASP A 282 -6.55 6.96 14.10
CA ASP A 282 -7.59 6.23 14.85
C ASP A 282 -7.91 4.89 14.19
N LEU A 283 -7.96 4.84 12.86
CA LEU A 283 -8.22 3.62 12.10
C LEU A 283 -7.13 2.56 12.31
N LEU A 284 -5.88 2.96 12.51
CA LEU A 284 -4.78 2.01 12.74
C LEU A 284 -4.83 1.37 14.12
N GLY A 285 -5.45 2.01 15.12
CA GLY A 285 -5.55 1.49 16.48
C GLY A 285 -4.19 1.18 17.14
N PRO A 286 -3.19 2.09 17.11
CA PRO A 286 -1.80 1.77 17.48
C PRO A 286 -1.60 1.36 18.95
N LEU A 287 -2.58 1.64 19.82
CA LEU A 287 -2.51 1.26 21.22
C LEU A 287 -2.40 -0.26 21.40
N GLU A 288 -3.10 -1.07 20.59
CA GLU A 288 -3.05 -2.53 20.73
C GLU A 288 -1.62 -3.06 20.46
N THR A 289 -0.92 -2.52 19.47
CA THR A 289 0.49 -2.87 19.21
C THR A 289 1.39 -2.42 20.37
N VAL A 290 1.19 -1.21 20.89
CA VAL A 290 1.93 -0.69 22.05
C VAL A 290 1.75 -1.60 23.27
N GLU A 291 0.53 -2.06 23.56
CA GLU A 291 0.23 -2.94 24.70
C GLU A 291 0.96 -4.28 24.61
N ARG A 292 1.02 -4.86 23.40
CA ARG A 292 1.74 -6.12 23.14
C ARG A 292 3.25 -5.96 23.33
N TRP A 293 3.82 -4.89 22.79
CA TRP A 293 5.23 -4.57 22.98
C TRP A 293 5.56 -4.31 24.46
N HIS A 294 4.70 -3.58 25.17
CA HIS A 294 4.87 -3.35 26.60
C HIS A 294 4.90 -4.67 27.39
N THR A 295 3.89 -5.53 27.18
CA THR A 295 3.80 -6.85 27.82
C THR A 295 5.03 -7.72 27.53
N PHE A 296 5.50 -7.68 26.27
CA PHE A 296 6.72 -8.38 25.87
C PHE A 296 7.94 -7.89 26.64
N TRP A 297 8.12 -6.57 26.76
CA TRP A 297 9.25 -5.97 27.47
C TRP A 297 9.22 -6.27 28.97
N GLU A 298 8.07 -6.17 29.63
CA GLU A 298 7.93 -6.54 31.04
C GLU A 298 8.32 -8.00 31.28
N THR A 299 7.83 -8.90 30.40
CA THR A 299 8.15 -10.33 30.48
C THR A 299 9.64 -10.57 30.26
N LEU A 300 10.25 -9.92 29.27
CA LEU A 300 11.67 -10.06 28.97
C LEU A 300 12.55 -9.53 30.11
N GLN A 301 12.21 -8.40 30.71
CA GLN A 301 12.91 -7.82 31.86
C GLN A 301 12.80 -8.73 33.09
N LEU A 302 11.62 -9.30 33.35
CA LEU A 302 11.42 -10.27 34.43
C LEU A 302 12.33 -11.51 34.23
N LEU A 303 12.36 -12.05 33.01
CA LEU A 303 13.23 -13.20 32.68
C LEU A 303 14.71 -12.84 32.80
N ALA A 304 15.13 -11.66 32.34
CA ALA A 304 16.51 -11.19 32.47
C ALA A 304 16.92 -10.96 33.94
N GLY A 305 16.02 -10.43 34.77
CA GLY A 305 16.22 -10.26 36.20
C GLY A 305 16.39 -11.60 36.91
N ARG A 306 15.55 -12.59 36.59
CA ARG A 306 15.66 -13.96 37.09
C ARG A 306 16.95 -14.65 36.63
N ALA A 307 17.32 -14.49 35.36
CA ALA A 307 18.58 -15.00 34.83
C ALA A 307 19.78 -14.41 35.57
N SER A 308 19.76 -13.10 35.84
CA SER A 308 20.81 -12.41 36.58
C SER A 308 20.93 -12.89 38.03
N ALA A 309 19.79 -13.09 38.70
CA ALA A 309 19.77 -13.65 40.04
C ALA A 309 20.33 -15.09 40.07
N LEU A 310 19.93 -15.92 39.11
CA LEU A 310 20.41 -17.30 39.00
C LEU A 310 21.91 -17.36 38.71
N GLN A 311 22.42 -16.51 37.81
CA GLN A 311 23.86 -16.43 37.53
C GLN A 311 24.65 -16.04 38.78
N ARG A 312 24.17 -15.06 39.57
CA ARG A 312 24.80 -14.70 40.85
C ARG A 312 24.82 -15.87 41.83
N ALA A 313 23.72 -16.61 41.93
CA ALA A 313 23.61 -17.78 42.80
C ALA A 313 24.54 -18.93 42.34
N MET A 314 24.65 -19.17 41.03
CA MET A 314 25.62 -20.14 40.47
C MET A 314 27.06 -19.74 40.80
N ASN A 315 27.42 -18.47 40.61
CA ASN A 315 28.76 -17.97 40.95
C ASN A 315 29.05 -18.05 42.46
N ALA A 316 28.03 -17.90 43.31
CA ALA A 316 28.18 -18.09 44.75
C ALA A 316 28.35 -19.57 45.12
N ALA A 317 27.54 -20.46 44.55
CA ALA A 317 27.63 -21.90 44.76
C ALA A 317 28.99 -22.47 44.31
N GLN A 318 29.48 -22.01 43.15
CA GLN A 318 30.80 -22.39 42.65
C GLN A 318 31.92 -21.96 43.61
N ARG A 319 31.85 -20.73 44.16
CA ARG A 319 32.82 -20.26 45.16
C ARG A 319 32.73 -21.03 46.48
N ALA A 320 31.54 -21.49 46.85
CA ALA A 320 31.30 -22.26 48.07
C ALA A 320 31.54 -23.78 47.90
N GLY A 321 31.82 -24.26 46.68
CA GLY A 321 31.93 -25.70 46.41
C GLY A 321 30.61 -26.48 46.56
N THR A 322 29.47 -25.80 46.51
CA THR A 322 28.14 -26.41 46.66
C THR A 322 27.50 -26.70 45.31
N ALA A 323 26.49 -27.58 45.28
CA ALA A 323 25.71 -27.85 44.08
C ALA A 323 25.09 -26.58 43.48
N ALA A 324 25.17 -26.44 42.16
CA ALA A 324 24.59 -25.29 41.47
C ALA A 324 23.04 -25.31 41.54
N PRO A 325 22.41 -24.13 41.71
CA PRO A 325 20.95 -24.04 41.70
C PRO A 325 20.37 -24.50 40.34
N ARG A 326 19.28 -25.28 40.40
CA ARG A 326 18.52 -25.69 39.22
C ARG A 326 17.62 -24.55 38.74
N GLY A 327 17.29 -24.51 37.44
CA GLY A 327 16.32 -23.55 36.90
C GLY A 327 16.68 -22.94 35.53
N ILE A 328 17.92 -23.11 35.05
CA ILE A 328 18.34 -22.53 33.75
C ILE A 328 17.47 -23.06 32.60
N GLY A 329 17.19 -24.37 32.58
CA GLY A 329 16.36 -24.96 31.51
C GLY A 329 14.90 -24.50 31.53
N GLU A 330 14.36 -24.09 32.69
CA GLU A 330 13.04 -23.46 32.74
C GLU A 330 13.07 -22.04 32.16
N LEU A 331 14.08 -21.24 32.55
CA LEU A 331 14.28 -19.89 32.00
C LEU A 331 14.51 -19.94 30.48
N GLU A 332 15.33 -20.88 30.01
CA GLU A 332 15.57 -21.09 28.59
C GLU A 332 14.28 -21.38 27.82
N ARG A 333 13.46 -22.33 28.32
CA ARG A 333 12.16 -22.66 27.72
C ARG A 333 11.21 -21.46 27.73
N LYS A 334 11.15 -20.71 28.81
CA LYS A 334 10.30 -19.50 28.92
C LYS A 334 10.75 -18.40 27.95
N THR A 335 12.06 -18.17 27.81
CA THR A 335 12.57 -17.21 26.82
C THR A 335 12.33 -17.69 25.38
N ALA A 336 12.43 -18.99 25.11
CA ALA A 336 12.09 -19.56 23.81
C ALA A 336 10.59 -19.39 23.48
N ALA A 337 9.70 -19.63 24.45
CA ALA A 337 8.27 -19.39 24.31
C ALA A 337 7.97 -17.90 24.04
N LEU A 338 8.64 -16.99 24.75
CA LEU A 338 8.49 -15.55 24.51
C LEU A 338 8.93 -15.14 23.08
N LEU A 339 9.97 -15.78 22.53
CA LEU A 339 10.40 -15.55 21.15
C LEU A 339 9.37 -16.02 20.11
N ALA A 340 8.56 -17.04 20.44
CA ALA A 340 7.47 -17.49 19.57
C ALA A 340 6.25 -16.54 19.60
N THR A 341 6.15 -15.67 20.62
CA THR A 341 5.09 -14.66 20.77
C THR A 341 5.61 -13.25 20.50
N LEU A 342 6.66 -13.10 19.68
CA LEU A 342 7.25 -11.81 19.38
C LEU A 342 6.21 -10.89 18.72
N PRO A 343 5.94 -9.70 19.27
CA PRO A 343 5.10 -8.73 18.59
C PRO A 343 5.75 -8.31 17.25
N PRO A 344 4.95 -7.94 16.24
CA PRO A 344 5.46 -7.50 14.96
C PRO A 344 6.33 -6.25 15.12
N ASP A 345 7.50 -6.24 14.48
CA ASP A 345 8.35 -5.05 14.41
C ASP A 345 7.62 -3.95 13.65
N GLU A 346 7.32 -2.86 14.34
CA GLU A 346 6.76 -1.65 13.72
C GLU A 346 7.82 -0.55 13.70
N ASN A 347 7.79 0.28 12.65
CA ASN A 347 8.54 1.52 12.62
C ASN A 347 7.55 2.70 12.74
N PRO A 348 7.27 3.20 13.96
CA PRO A 348 6.32 4.28 14.17
C PRO A 348 6.64 5.53 13.38
N ALA A 349 7.92 5.85 13.20
CA ALA A 349 8.31 7.02 12.42
C ALA A 349 7.85 6.87 10.96
N ARG A 350 8.07 5.70 10.35
CA ARG A 350 7.61 5.40 8.99
C ARG A 350 6.08 5.38 8.90
N LEU A 351 5.40 4.86 9.92
CA LEU A 351 3.93 4.85 9.99
C LEU A 351 3.34 6.26 10.05
N LEU A 352 3.88 7.13 10.91
CA LEU A 352 3.42 8.52 11.06
C LEU A 352 3.78 9.36 9.82
N GLU A 353 4.90 9.06 9.15
CA GLU A 353 5.24 9.62 7.85
C GLU A 353 4.22 9.20 6.78
N ALA A 354 3.81 7.92 6.77
CA ALA A 354 2.79 7.39 5.88
C ALA A 354 1.44 8.10 6.04
N ILE A 355 0.99 8.25 7.29
CA ILE A 355 -0.23 9.01 7.62
C ILE A 355 -0.11 10.44 7.09
N SER A 356 1.04 11.09 7.32
CA SER A 356 1.26 12.48 6.88
C SER A 356 1.23 12.63 5.37
N ALA A 357 1.83 11.70 4.63
CA ALA A 357 1.87 11.71 3.17
C ALA A 357 0.48 11.56 2.56
N LEU A 358 -0.31 10.60 3.05
CA LEU A 358 -1.66 10.32 2.56
C LEU A 358 -2.69 11.37 2.99
N SER A 359 -2.41 12.14 4.03
CA SER A 359 -3.30 13.18 4.52
C SER A 359 -3.22 14.48 3.72
N ARG A 360 -2.23 14.63 2.84
CA ARG A 360 -2.07 15.87 2.04
C ARG A 360 -3.17 16.04 0.99
N PRO A 361 -3.51 17.29 0.60
CA PRO A 361 -4.55 17.56 -0.39
C PRO A 361 -4.37 16.80 -1.71
N GLU A 362 -3.14 16.69 -2.20
CA GLU A 362 -2.78 15.97 -3.43
C GLU A 362 -3.07 14.46 -3.37
N SER A 363 -3.19 13.89 -2.17
CA SER A 363 -3.44 12.46 -1.96
C SER A 363 -4.89 12.11 -1.67
N ARG A 364 -5.84 13.05 -1.84
CA ARG A 364 -7.25 12.87 -1.44
C ARG A 364 -7.93 11.64 -2.06
N ALA A 365 -7.65 11.33 -3.33
CA ALA A 365 -8.21 10.16 -4.00
C ALA A 365 -7.73 8.85 -3.35
N VAL A 366 -6.41 8.70 -3.18
CA VAL A 366 -5.81 7.53 -2.51
C VAL A 366 -6.22 7.46 -1.05
N TYR A 367 -6.30 8.58 -0.34
CA TYR A 367 -6.78 8.62 1.04
C TYR A 367 -8.16 7.97 1.18
N THR A 368 -9.10 8.31 0.30
CA THR A 368 -10.49 7.82 0.38
C THR A 368 -10.55 6.31 0.19
N GLU A 369 -9.81 5.81 -0.80
CA GLU A 369 -9.68 4.37 -1.06
C GLU A 369 -8.95 3.65 0.08
N ALA A 370 -7.90 4.25 0.61
CA ALA A 370 -7.10 3.69 1.70
C ALA A 370 -7.93 3.53 2.96
N VAL A 371 -8.69 4.56 3.34
CA VAL A 371 -9.59 4.50 4.50
C VAL A 371 -10.67 3.45 4.31
N ALA A 372 -11.34 3.42 3.16
CA ALA A 372 -12.39 2.44 2.88
C ALA A 372 -11.86 1.00 2.98
N THR A 373 -10.67 0.76 2.44
CA THR A 373 -10.04 -0.57 2.46
C THR A 373 -9.55 -0.95 3.86
N LEU A 374 -8.84 -0.05 4.56
CA LEU A 374 -8.31 -0.31 5.90
C LEU A 374 -9.43 -0.53 6.93
N ALA A 375 -10.59 0.13 6.76
CA ALA A 375 -11.75 -0.09 7.62
C ALA A 375 -12.30 -1.52 7.55
N MET A 376 -12.06 -2.23 6.44
CA MET A 376 -12.51 -3.61 6.25
C MET A 376 -11.51 -4.65 6.74
N VAL A 377 -10.24 -4.27 6.87
CA VAL A 377 -9.19 -5.14 7.40
C VAL A 377 -9.24 -5.07 8.93
N PRO A 378 -9.19 -6.18 9.69
CA PRO A 378 -9.03 -6.10 11.15
C PRO A 378 -7.76 -5.34 11.55
N PRO A 379 -7.71 -4.60 12.67
CA PRO A 379 -6.50 -3.90 13.11
C PRO A 379 -5.31 -4.86 13.21
N LEU A 380 -5.54 -6.04 13.79
CA LEU A 380 -4.58 -7.12 13.90
C LEU A 380 -5.12 -8.41 13.30
N LEU A 381 -4.26 -9.15 12.60
CA LEU A 381 -4.56 -10.47 12.04
C LEU A 381 -3.40 -11.41 12.31
N GLY A 382 -3.66 -12.54 13.00
CA GLY A 382 -2.60 -13.47 13.39
C GLY A 382 -1.51 -12.80 14.25
N GLY A 383 -1.86 -11.72 14.95
CA GLY A 383 -0.93 -10.90 15.72
C GLY A 383 -0.13 -9.85 14.97
N ARG A 384 -0.29 -9.73 13.64
CA ARG A 384 0.36 -8.71 12.80
C ARG A 384 -0.51 -7.47 12.64
N PRO A 385 0.06 -6.26 12.54
CA PRO A 385 -0.66 -5.01 12.47
C PRO A 385 -0.92 -4.64 11.02
N LEU A 386 -1.76 -5.46 10.37
CA LEU A 386 -1.88 -5.47 8.92
C LEU A 386 -2.35 -4.12 8.36
N ARG A 387 -3.17 -3.37 9.09
CA ARG A 387 -3.55 -2.01 8.69
C ARG A 387 -2.33 -1.09 8.58
N ALA A 388 -1.41 -1.16 9.54
CA ALA A 388 -0.20 -0.34 9.58
C ALA A 388 0.77 -0.73 8.45
N GLU A 389 0.98 -2.04 8.24
CA GLU A 389 1.81 -2.55 7.15
C GLU A 389 1.29 -2.10 5.78
N LEU A 390 -0.01 -2.28 5.50
CA LEU A 390 -0.64 -1.88 4.25
C LEU A 390 -0.55 -0.36 4.01
N LEU A 391 -0.78 0.45 5.06
CA LEU A 391 -0.68 1.90 4.95
C LEU A 391 0.76 2.34 4.63
N VAL A 392 1.75 1.74 5.29
CA VAL A 392 3.16 2.04 5.07
C VAL A 392 3.55 1.72 3.64
N ASP A 393 3.19 0.54 3.14
CA ASP A 393 3.46 0.12 1.77
C ASP A 393 2.88 1.14 0.78
N TRP A 394 1.59 1.48 0.91
CA TRP A 394 0.93 2.50 0.06
C TRP A 394 1.58 3.88 0.10
N SER A 395 2.21 4.26 1.21
CA SER A 395 2.84 5.57 1.34
C SER A 395 4.24 5.66 0.74
N THR A 396 4.99 4.56 0.74
CA THR A 396 6.41 4.59 0.33
C THR A 396 6.62 4.67 -1.17
N ASP A 397 5.63 4.26 -1.95
CA ASP A 397 5.72 4.30 -3.41
C ASP A 397 4.88 5.47 -3.94
N ARG A 398 5.48 6.67 -3.97
CA ARG A 398 4.90 7.85 -4.63
C ARG A 398 4.56 7.52 -6.09
N TYR A 399 3.27 7.30 -6.39
CA TYR A 399 2.52 7.67 -7.60
C TYR A 399 3.12 7.47 -9.02
N GLY A 400 4.21 6.72 -9.24
CA GLY A 400 4.92 6.81 -10.52
C GLY A 400 5.30 5.54 -11.28
N SER A 401 5.85 4.50 -10.65
CA SER A 401 6.47 3.41 -11.46
C SER A 401 6.53 2.02 -10.83
N ASP A 402 6.42 1.88 -9.50
CA ASP A 402 6.67 0.61 -8.79
C ASP A 402 5.40 -0.10 -8.28
N TRP A 403 4.24 0.20 -8.89
CA TRP A 403 2.94 -0.44 -8.56
C TRP A 403 2.97 -1.99 -8.48
N PRO A 404 3.77 -2.73 -9.28
CA PRO A 404 3.92 -4.19 -9.12
C PRO A 404 4.50 -4.65 -7.75
N LYS A 405 5.23 -3.79 -7.02
CA LYS A 405 5.69 -4.09 -5.65
C LYS A 405 4.59 -3.86 -4.61
N LEU A 406 3.83 -2.77 -4.74
CA LEU A 406 2.61 -2.52 -3.95
C LEU A 406 1.61 -3.66 -4.09
N LEU A 407 1.42 -4.16 -5.32
CA LEU A 407 0.65 -5.37 -5.61
C LEU A 407 1.14 -6.56 -4.80
N ARG A 408 2.45 -6.83 -4.76
CA ARG A 408 2.99 -7.98 -4.02
C ARG A 408 2.82 -7.85 -2.52
N GLY A 409 3.01 -6.67 -1.95
CA GLY A 409 2.75 -6.40 -0.53
C GLY A 409 1.27 -6.59 -0.20
N PHE A 410 0.40 -6.02 -1.02
CA PHE A 410 -1.05 -6.15 -0.93
C PHE A 410 -1.54 -7.59 -1.10
N VAL A 411 -1.00 -8.34 -2.07
CA VAL A 411 -1.30 -9.74 -2.34
C VAL A 411 -0.80 -10.62 -1.18
N SER A 412 0.39 -10.35 -0.63
CA SER A 412 0.89 -11.04 0.57
C SER A 412 0.01 -10.77 1.80
N GLY A 413 -0.47 -9.54 1.97
CA GLY A 413 -1.44 -9.16 3.00
C GLY A 413 -2.79 -9.85 2.83
N LEU A 414 -3.32 -9.85 1.61
CA LEU A 414 -4.53 -10.59 1.23
C LEU A 414 -4.37 -12.10 1.42
N ARG A 415 -3.20 -12.67 1.14
CA ARG A 415 -2.90 -14.08 1.39
C ARG A 415 -3.02 -14.41 2.86
N THR A 416 -2.34 -13.61 3.68
CA THR A 416 -2.35 -13.77 5.14
C THR A 416 -3.78 -13.65 5.67
N LEU A 417 -4.56 -12.70 5.15
CA LEU A 417 -5.98 -12.53 5.43
C LEU A 417 -6.82 -13.75 5.05
N LEU A 418 -6.68 -14.27 3.83
CA LEU A 418 -7.42 -15.45 3.36
C LEU A 418 -7.07 -16.73 4.13
N GLU A 419 -5.82 -16.86 4.59
CA GLU A 419 -5.37 -17.98 5.42
C GLU A 419 -6.04 -17.97 6.80
N HIS A 420 -6.28 -16.79 7.37
CA HIS A 420 -6.74 -16.63 8.77
C HIS A 420 -8.20 -16.20 8.91
N ALA A 421 -8.85 -15.70 7.86
CA ALA A 421 -10.22 -15.24 7.92
C ALA A 421 -11.21 -16.43 7.88
N GLU A 422 -12.12 -16.47 8.85
CA GLU A 422 -13.29 -17.34 8.81
C GLU A 422 -14.32 -16.85 7.77
N ASP A 423 -14.41 -15.52 7.57
CA ASP A 423 -15.24 -14.86 6.55
C ASP A 423 -14.35 -14.02 5.61
N PRO A 424 -14.20 -14.41 4.33
CA PRO A 424 -13.41 -13.66 3.36
C PRO A 424 -14.17 -12.51 2.67
N ALA A 425 -15.44 -12.23 2.99
CA ALA A 425 -16.20 -11.11 2.41
C ALA A 425 -15.53 -9.72 2.57
N PRO A 426 -14.88 -9.38 3.71
CA PRO A 426 -14.13 -8.13 3.85
C PRO A 426 -12.92 -8.01 2.92
N LEU A 427 -12.50 -9.13 2.31
CA LEU A 427 -11.31 -9.20 1.45
C LEU A 427 -11.61 -8.83 0.00
N LEU A 428 -12.89 -8.70 -0.36
CA LEU A 428 -13.34 -8.40 -1.73
C LEU A 428 -13.15 -6.93 -2.13
N HIS A 429 -13.38 -5.99 -1.23
CA HIS A 429 -13.24 -4.55 -1.52
C HIS A 429 -11.82 -4.14 -1.98
N PRO A 430 -10.73 -4.65 -1.39
CA PRO A 430 -9.39 -4.47 -1.95
C PRO A 430 -9.30 -4.83 -3.45
N PHE A 431 -9.94 -5.92 -3.89
CA PHE A 431 -10.00 -6.30 -5.31
C PHE A 431 -10.83 -5.33 -6.15
N VAL A 432 -11.93 -4.81 -5.61
CA VAL A 432 -12.78 -3.80 -6.29
C VAL A 432 -11.99 -2.52 -6.57
N VAL A 433 -11.23 -2.06 -5.58
CA VAL A 433 -10.41 -0.85 -5.71
C VAL A 433 -9.33 -1.04 -6.78
N ALA A 434 -8.68 -2.21 -6.79
CA ALA A 434 -7.70 -2.56 -7.83
C ALA A 434 -8.31 -2.63 -9.24
N ALA A 435 -9.56 -3.11 -9.35
CA ALA A 435 -10.31 -3.21 -10.61
C ALA A 435 -10.63 -1.82 -11.18
N ARG A 436 -11.13 -0.91 -10.34
CA ARG A 436 -11.46 0.48 -10.71
C ARG A 436 -10.31 1.29 -11.29
N ARG A 437 -9.06 0.90 -11.02
CA ARG A 437 -7.89 1.61 -11.56
C ARG A 437 -7.40 1.04 -12.91
N GLY A 438 -8.08 0.04 -13.48
CA GLY A 438 -7.64 -0.61 -14.72
C GLY A 438 -6.34 -1.41 -14.56
N LEU A 439 -5.93 -1.68 -13.31
CA LEU A 439 -4.65 -2.33 -12.95
C LEU A 439 -4.79 -3.86 -12.92
N TYR A 440 -5.83 -4.37 -13.57
CA TYR A 440 -6.35 -5.71 -13.32
C TYR A 440 -5.65 -6.81 -14.09
N SER A 441 -5.13 -6.54 -15.29
CA SER A 441 -4.47 -7.56 -16.11
C SER A 441 -3.21 -8.13 -15.45
N SER A 442 -2.46 -7.30 -14.71
CA SER A 442 -1.30 -7.76 -13.92
C SER A 442 -1.71 -8.35 -12.57
N LEU A 443 -2.78 -7.83 -11.94
CA LEU A 443 -3.32 -8.34 -10.68
C LEU A 443 -3.88 -9.75 -10.81
N THR A 444 -4.73 -10.03 -11.81
CA THR A 444 -5.37 -11.34 -11.97
C THR A 444 -4.35 -12.45 -12.26
N SER A 445 -3.34 -12.19 -13.09
CA SER A 445 -2.32 -13.20 -13.39
C SER A 445 -1.43 -13.47 -12.19
N SER A 446 -0.97 -12.44 -11.47
CA SER A 446 -0.17 -12.63 -10.26
C SER A 446 -0.97 -13.20 -9.09
N ILE A 447 -2.24 -12.84 -8.92
CA ILE A 447 -3.09 -13.38 -7.84
C ILE A 447 -3.50 -14.82 -8.14
N ALA A 448 -3.95 -15.13 -9.35
CA ALA A 448 -4.30 -16.50 -9.73
C ALA A 448 -3.08 -17.45 -9.63
N HIS A 449 -1.86 -16.95 -9.85
CA HIS A 449 -0.65 -17.75 -9.63
C HIS A 449 -0.15 -17.77 -8.17
N GLU A 450 -0.18 -16.65 -7.44
CA GLU A 450 0.46 -16.54 -6.12
C GLU A 450 -0.46 -16.82 -4.92
N LEU A 451 -1.80 -16.71 -5.05
CA LEU A 451 -2.75 -16.84 -3.94
C LEU A 451 -3.39 -18.22 -3.76
N LEU A 452 -3.02 -19.23 -4.53
CA LEU A 452 -3.88 -20.40 -4.67
C LEU A 452 -3.25 -21.72 -4.19
N THR A 453 -3.12 -21.89 -2.88
CA THR A 453 -3.34 -23.24 -2.33
C THR A 453 -4.79 -23.66 -2.68
N PRO A 454 -5.06 -24.94 -2.97
CA PRO A 454 -6.42 -25.41 -3.28
C PRO A 454 -7.47 -25.02 -2.22
N ALA A 455 -7.08 -24.95 -0.94
CA ALA A 455 -7.95 -24.55 0.15
C ALA A 455 -8.35 -23.06 0.10
N MET A 456 -7.42 -22.17 -0.26
CA MET A 456 -7.70 -20.74 -0.40
C MET A 456 -8.56 -20.44 -1.61
N ARG A 457 -8.39 -21.18 -2.72
CA ARG A 457 -9.32 -21.19 -3.87
C ARG A 457 -10.73 -21.51 -3.40
N ALA A 458 -10.90 -22.64 -2.73
CA ALA A 458 -12.21 -23.10 -2.28
C ALA A 458 -12.91 -22.07 -1.37
N ARG A 459 -12.19 -21.45 -0.42
CA ARG A 459 -12.73 -20.40 0.46
C ARG A 459 -13.11 -19.11 -0.28
N PHE A 460 -12.25 -18.63 -1.16
CA PHE A 460 -12.53 -17.46 -2.00
C PHE A 460 -13.80 -17.72 -2.81
N PHE A 461 -13.86 -18.84 -3.53
CA PHE A 461 -14.99 -19.23 -4.38
C PHE A 461 -16.28 -19.53 -3.62
N ALA A 462 -16.20 -20.07 -2.40
CA ALA A 462 -17.38 -20.30 -1.56
C ALA A 462 -18.09 -18.97 -1.23
N VAL A 463 -17.36 -17.89 -0.99
CA VAL A 463 -17.98 -16.57 -0.74
C VAL A 463 -18.57 -15.95 -2.00
N TRP A 464 -17.95 -16.15 -3.16
CA TRP A 464 -18.53 -15.77 -4.45
C TRP A 464 -19.83 -16.51 -4.74
N ALA A 465 -19.85 -17.82 -4.51
CA ALA A 465 -21.03 -18.67 -4.67
C ALA A 465 -22.15 -18.29 -3.69
N ALA A 466 -21.84 -18.04 -2.41
CA ALA A 466 -22.82 -17.64 -1.41
C ALA A 466 -23.49 -16.29 -1.74
N ARG A 467 -22.72 -15.31 -2.26
CA ARG A 467 -23.28 -14.02 -2.68
C ARG A 467 -24.12 -14.12 -3.95
N ALA A 468 -23.67 -14.89 -4.94
CA ALA A 468 -24.44 -15.14 -6.16
C ALA A 468 -25.80 -15.79 -5.85
N ARG A 469 -25.81 -16.79 -4.94
CA ARG A 469 -27.03 -17.45 -4.45
C ARG A 469 -27.96 -16.54 -3.66
N ALA A 470 -27.44 -15.44 -3.09
CA ALA A 470 -28.22 -14.45 -2.34
C ALA A 470 -28.82 -13.35 -3.24
N ASP A 471 -28.65 -13.43 -4.57
CA ASP A 471 -29.22 -12.52 -5.58
C ASP A 471 -28.99 -11.02 -5.29
N LEU A 472 -27.82 -10.70 -4.71
CA LEU A 472 -27.41 -9.32 -4.46
C LEU A 472 -27.21 -8.59 -5.81
N PRO A 473 -27.54 -7.29 -5.94
CA PRO A 473 -27.55 -6.61 -7.23
C PRO A 473 -26.18 -6.68 -7.96
N PRO A 474 -26.18 -6.78 -9.31
CA PRO A 474 -24.97 -6.91 -10.11
C PRO A 474 -24.06 -5.69 -9.94
N TRP A 475 -22.77 -5.96 -9.85
CA TRP A 475 -21.74 -4.98 -9.52
C TRP A 475 -21.30 -4.18 -10.76
N SER A 476 -20.50 -3.12 -10.55
CA SER A 476 -19.91 -2.33 -11.63
C SER A 476 -19.13 -3.21 -12.63
N ASP A 477 -19.02 -2.75 -13.88
CA ASP A 477 -18.40 -3.46 -15.01
C ASP A 477 -17.07 -4.18 -14.68
N GLU A 478 -16.26 -3.61 -13.79
CA GLU A 478 -14.95 -4.16 -13.43
C GLU A 478 -15.02 -5.41 -12.54
N LEU A 479 -16.10 -5.55 -11.76
CA LEU A 479 -16.37 -6.71 -10.92
C LEU A 479 -16.99 -7.87 -11.70
N ALA A 480 -17.80 -7.56 -12.72
CA ALA A 480 -18.27 -8.55 -13.69
C ALA A 480 -17.06 -9.17 -14.43
N LEU A 481 -16.07 -8.34 -14.79
CA LEU A 481 -14.82 -8.81 -15.41
C LEU A 481 -13.99 -9.71 -14.48
N LEU A 482 -13.96 -9.44 -13.17
CA LEU A 482 -13.30 -10.31 -12.19
C LEU A 482 -14.00 -11.66 -12.09
N LEU A 483 -15.32 -11.66 -11.92
CA LEU A 483 -16.10 -12.89 -11.76
C LEU A 483 -15.90 -13.77 -12.99
N ALA A 484 -16.01 -13.18 -14.18
CA ALA A 484 -15.80 -13.86 -15.44
C ALA A 484 -14.40 -14.49 -15.60
N ARG A 485 -13.35 -13.79 -15.19
CA ARG A 485 -11.96 -14.30 -15.23
C ARG A 485 -11.69 -15.36 -14.16
N THR A 486 -12.59 -15.54 -13.21
CA THR A 486 -12.45 -16.53 -12.12
C THR A 486 -13.37 -17.75 -12.25
N VAL A 487 -14.42 -17.70 -13.09
CA VAL A 487 -15.19 -18.87 -13.56
C VAL A 487 -14.32 -20.09 -13.91
N PRO A 488 -13.16 -19.98 -14.61
CA PRO A 488 -12.28 -21.12 -14.90
C PRO A 488 -11.78 -21.92 -13.69
N HIS A 489 -11.81 -21.28 -12.55
CA HIS A 489 -11.26 -21.80 -11.32
C HIS A 489 -12.37 -22.19 -10.34
N ALA A 490 -13.63 -22.15 -10.78
CA ALA A 490 -14.77 -22.60 -9.98
C ALA A 490 -14.51 -24.02 -9.44
N PRO A 491 -14.88 -24.29 -8.18
CA PRO A 491 -14.63 -25.58 -7.56
C PRO A 491 -15.41 -26.72 -8.23
N ASP A 492 -16.52 -26.40 -8.88
CA ASP A 492 -17.39 -27.31 -9.62
C ASP A 492 -18.22 -26.54 -10.68
N ALA A 493 -18.90 -27.30 -11.55
CA ALA A 493 -19.74 -26.76 -12.61
C ALA A 493 -20.98 -26.01 -12.08
N GLU A 494 -21.49 -26.37 -10.90
CA GLU A 494 -22.65 -25.71 -10.29
C GLU A 494 -22.31 -24.28 -9.85
N ALA A 495 -21.13 -24.08 -9.24
CA ALA A 495 -20.60 -22.77 -8.88
C ALA A 495 -20.31 -21.93 -10.13
N ALA A 496 -19.72 -22.52 -11.17
CA ALA A 496 -19.49 -21.85 -12.45
C ALA A 496 -20.80 -21.37 -13.08
N ALA A 497 -21.82 -22.22 -13.13
CA ALA A 497 -23.14 -21.90 -13.67
C ALA A 497 -23.84 -20.80 -12.87
N ALA A 498 -23.79 -20.85 -11.54
CA ALA A 498 -24.36 -19.81 -10.68
C ALA A 498 -23.67 -18.44 -10.88
N TRP A 499 -22.36 -18.42 -11.11
CA TRP A 499 -21.63 -17.19 -11.40
C TRP A 499 -21.92 -16.65 -12.78
N LEU A 500 -22.05 -17.51 -13.79
CA LEU A 500 -22.45 -17.12 -15.15
C LEU A 500 -23.89 -16.59 -15.20
N ASP A 501 -24.82 -17.20 -14.47
CA ASP A 501 -26.21 -16.70 -14.34
C ASP A 501 -26.24 -15.32 -13.66
N HIS A 502 -25.41 -15.12 -12.63
CA HIS A 502 -25.27 -13.84 -11.96
C HIS A 502 -24.68 -12.75 -12.87
N LEU A 503 -23.65 -13.09 -13.67
CA LEU A 503 -23.10 -12.21 -14.71
C LEU A 503 -24.12 -11.87 -15.79
N ALA A 504 -24.97 -12.83 -16.15
CA ALA A 504 -26.01 -12.62 -17.16
C ALA A 504 -27.09 -11.64 -16.74
N LYS A 505 -27.26 -11.43 -15.43
CA LYS A 505 -28.18 -10.43 -14.86
C LYS A 505 -27.56 -9.03 -14.76
N ALA A 506 -26.26 -8.89 -14.93
CA ALA A 506 -25.59 -7.60 -14.98
C ALA A 506 -25.80 -6.94 -16.36
N GLU A 507 -26.67 -5.93 -16.44
CA GLU A 507 -26.87 -5.19 -17.68
C GLU A 507 -25.63 -4.33 -18.01
N GLY A 508 -24.90 -4.69 -19.07
CA GLY A 508 -23.79 -3.90 -19.59
C GLY A 508 -22.57 -4.75 -19.96
N TYR A 509 -22.29 -4.83 -21.27
CA TYR A 509 -21.06 -5.33 -21.89
C TYR A 509 -20.41 -6.61 -21.30
N VAL A 510 -20.68 -7.74 -21.96
CA VAL A 510 -19.81 -8.92 -21.89
C VAL A 510 -18.75 -8.78 -22.99
N SER A 511 -17.46 -8.62 -22.64
CA SER A 511 -16.41 -8.45 -23.66
C SER A 511 -16.23 -9.72 -24.50
N SER A 512 -15.80 -9.56 -25.76
CA SER A 512 -15.50 -10.68 -26.68
C SER A 512 -14.43 -11.62 -26.13
N GLU A 513 -13.49 -11.11 -25.33
CA GLU A 513 -12.52 -11.92 -24.57
C GLU A 513 -13.19 -12.82 -23.53
N LEU A 514 -14.31 -12.37 -22.93
CA LEU A 514 -15.05 -13.06 -21.88
C LEU A 514 -15.82 -14.27 -22.42
N ILE A 515 -16.41 -14.13 -23.61
CA ILE A 515 -17.09 -15.22 -24.33
C ILE A 515 -16.08 -16.22 -24.89
N ALA A 516 -14.99 -15.73 -25.50
CA ALA A 516 -13.93 -16.59 -26.03
C ALA A 516 -13.28 -17.43 -24.91
N PHE A 517 -13.07 -16.83 -23.74
CA PHE A 517 -12.45 -17.46 -22.59
C PHE A 517 -13.40 -18.40 -21.82
N ALA A 518 -14.68 -18.04 -21.66
CA ALA A 518 -15.70 -18.93 -21.09
C ALA A 518 -15.97 -20.15 -21.99
N SER A 519 -15.91 -19.98 -23.32
CA SER A 519 -16.08 -21.08 -24.29
C SER A 519 -14.92 -22.07 -24.29
N THR A 520 -13.70 -21.65 -23.95
CA THR A 520 -12.55 -22.55 -23.76
C THR A 520 -12.64 -23.42 -22.51
N LEU A 521 -13.54 -23.13 -21.57
CA LEU A 521 -13.68 -23.84 -20.29
C LEU A 521 -14.86 -24.80 -20.24
N ALA A 522 -15.78 -24.70 -21.20
CA ALA A 522 -16.97 -25.52 -21.21
C ALA A 522 -16.68 -26.99 -21.51
N ASP A 523 -15.49 -27.38 -22.00
CA ASP A 523 -15.02 -28.77 -22.21
C ASP A 523 -16.13 -29.77 -22.63
N GLY A 524 -17.02 -29.34 -23.53
CA GLY A 524 -18.13 -30.16 -24.06
C GLY A 524 -19.45 -30.18 -23.26
N ASP A 525 -19.59 -29.46 -22.15
CA ASP A 525 -20.86 -29.35 -21.41
C ASP A 525 -21.82 -28.33 -22.07
N GLY A 526 -22.85 -28.87 -22.72
CA GLY A 526 -23.86 -28.11 -23.46
C GLY A 526 -24.75 -27.20 -22.61
N GLY A 527 -24.87 -27.45 -21.30
CA GLY A 527 -25.66 -26.59 -20.39
C GLY A 527 -25.01 -25.23 -20.20
N THR A 528 -23.69 -25.21 -20.01
CA THR A 528 -22.89 -23.99 -19.85
C THR A 528 -22.81 -23.19 -21.17
N PHE A 529 -22.79 -23.88 -22.31
CA PHE A 529 -22.82 -23.28 -23.65
C PHE A 529 -24.15 -22.57 -23.97
N GLY A 530 -25.29 -23.18 -23.61
CA GLY A 530 -26.62 -22.58 -23.83
C GLY A 530 -26.79 -21.22 -23.15
N THR A 531 -26.32 -21.10 -21.91
CA THR A 531 -26.38 -19.85 -21.12
C THR A 531 -25.51 -18.74 -21.71
N LEU A 532 -24.35 -19.10 -22.28
CA LEU A 532 -23.44 -18.16 -22.96
C LEU A 532 -24.01 -17.64 -24.28
N VAL A 533 -24.72 -18.48 -25.04
CA VAL A 533 -25.40 -18.09 -26.29
C VAL A 533 -26.57 -17.16 -26.01
N ASP A 534 -27.37 -17.43 -24.98
CA ASP A 534 -28.47 -16.55 -24.57
C ASP A 534 -27.97 -15.19 -24.05
N LEU A 535 -26.82 -15.17 -23.38
CA LEU A 535 -26.15 -13.95 -22.94
C LEU A 535 -25.67 -13.10 -24.12
N ALA A 536 -24.98 -13.72 -25.09
CA ALA A 536 -24.48 -13.06 -26.29
C ALA A 536 -25.60 -12.49 -27.18
N ARG A 537 -26.76 -13.16 -27.26
CA ARG A 537 -27.95 -12.67 -28.00
C ARG A 537 -28.61 -11.46 -27.36
N LYS A 538 -28.55 -11.34 -26.03
CA LYS A 538 -29.15 -10.21 -25.29
C LYS A 538 -28.30 -8.94 -25.36
N THR A 539 -26.99 -9.06 -25.52
CA THR A 539 -26.05 -7.93 -25.66
C THR A 539 -25.75 -7.65 -27.14
N ARG A 540 -26.38 -6.62 -27.73
CA ARG A 540 -26.22 -6.23 -29.16
C ARG A 540 -24.74 -6.13 -29.58
N PHE A 541 -24.29 -7.06 -30.42
CA PHE A 541 -22.93 -7.12 -30.97
C PHE A 541 -22.80 -6.20 -32.21
N ASP A 542 -21.74 -5.39 -32.33
CA ASP A 542 -21.48 -4.53 -33.49
C ASP A 542 -20.49 -5.23 -34.46
N HIS A 543 -20.87 -5.37 -35.73
CA HIS A 543 -20.20 -6.17 -36.76
C HIS A 543 -18.81 -5.66 -37.20
N ARG A 544 -18.38 -4.48 -36.72
CA ARG A 544 -17.11 -3.83 -37.10
C ARG A 544 -15.84 -4.51 -36.55
N ASP A 545 -15.98 -5.49 -35.65
CA ASP A 545 -14.85 -6.19 -35.02
C ASP A 545 -14.27 -7.37 -35.82
N THR A 546 -14.77 -7.67 -37.02
CA THR A 546 -14.13 -8.62 -37.96
C THR A 546 -12.73 -8.14 -38.40
N LEU A 547 -12.50 -6.82 -38.50
CA LEU A 547 -11.15 -6.21 -38.66
C LEU A 547 -10.23 -6.44 -37.45
N GLY A 548 -10.81 -6.73 -36.29
CA GLY A 548 -10.09 -7.11 -35.07
C GLY A 548 -9.34 -8.44 -35.23
N PHE A 549 -9.88 -9.40 -35.99
CA PHE A 549 -9.25 -10.72 -36.19
C PHE A 549 -8.01 -10.65 -37.08
N GLU A 550 -8.02 -9.91 -38.18
CA GLU A 550 -6.81 -9.70 -39.01
C GLU A 550 -5.69 -9.00 -38.24
N ARG A 551 -6.05 -8.06 -37.34
CA ARG A 551 -5.10 -7.45 -36.40
C ARG A 551 -4.64 -8.42 -35.32
N TRP A 552 -5.54 -9.28 -34.83
CA TRP A 552 -5.25 -10.28 -33.81
C TRP A 552 -4.31 -11.39 -34.33
N MET A 553 -4.49 -11.82 -35.59
CA MET A 553 -3.64 -12.79 -36.30
C MET A 553 -2.30 -12.22 -36.79
N LYS A 554 -2.07 -10.90 -36.66
CA LYS A 554 -0.75 -10.29 -36.96
C LYS A 554 0.26 -10.45 -35.82
N GLY A 555 -0.17 -10.87 -34.63
CA GLY A 555 0.71 -11.11 -33.48
C GLY A 555 1.49 -12.42 -33.59
N ALA A 556 2.82 -12.35 -33.56
CA ALA A 556 3.71 -13.50 -33.76
C ALA A 556 3.48 -14.65 -32.76
N GLU A 557 3.19 -14.35 -31.49
CA GLU A 557 2.93 -15.36 -30.45
C GLU A 557 1.65 -16.16 -30.70
N ARG A 558 0.63 -15.53 -31.29
CA ARG A 558 -0.69 -16.16 -31.52
C ARG A 558 -0.69 -16.96 -32.82
N VAL A 559 0.06 -16.51 -33.82
CA VAL A 559 0.41 -17.30 -35.01
C VAL A 559 1.15 -18.58 -34.62
N ALA A 560 2.07 -18.50 -33.65
CA ALA A 560 2.75 -19.67 -33.12
C ALA A 560 1.80 -20.66 -32.42
N LEU A 561 0.77 -20.16 -31.74
CA LEU A 561 -0.21 -20.97 -31.00
C LEU A 561 -1.20 -21.69 -31.94
N VAL A 562 -1.73 -20.99 -32.96
CA VAL A 562 -2.57 -21.61 -34.01
C VAL A 562 -1.76 -22.63 -34.82
N ARG A 563 -0.49 -22.32 -35.10
CA ARG A 563 0.45 -23.25 -35.72
C ARG A 563 0.68 -24.49 -34.86
N GLN A 564 0.88 -24.33 -33.56
CA GLN A 564 1.08 -25.46 -32.63
C GLN A 564 -0.15 -26.39 -32.62
N ALA A 565 -1.36 -25.83 -32.54
CA ALA A 565 -2.60 -26.60 -32.57
C ALA A 565 -2.80 -27.39 -33.89
N LEU A 566 -2.41 -26.80 -35.04
CA LEU A 566 -2.41 -27.48 -36.34
C LEU A 566 -1.41 -28.66 -36.38
N LEU A 567 -0.22 -28.49 -35.79
CA LEU A 567 0.85 -29.51 -35.77
C LEU A 567 0.56 -30.67 -34.80
N ASP A 568 -0.19 -30.37 -33.74
CA ASP A 568 -0.59 -31.35 -32.73
C ASP A 568 -1.84 -32.16 -33.15
N GLY A 569 -2.46 -31.83 -34.29
CA GLY A 569 -3.59 -32.58 -34.84
C GLY A 569 -4.94 -32.23 -34.21
N HIS A 570 -5.02 -31.10 -33.49
CA HIS A 570 -6.27 -30.59 -32.89
C HIS A 570 -7.16 -29.88 -33.92
N VAL A 571 -7.44 -30.59 -35.03
CA VAL A 571 -8.22 -30.09 -36.17
C VAL A 571 -9.64 -29.71 -35.75
N SER A 572 -10.25 -30.45 -34.82
CA SER A 572 -11.60 -30.17 -34.29
C SER A 572 -11.71 -28.83 -33.55
N LEU A 573 -10.64 -28.40 -32.89
CA LEU A 573 -10.58 -27.16 -32.11
C LEU A 573 -10.53 -25.94 -33.05
N LEU A 574 -9.83 -26.11 -34.18
CA LEU A 574 -9.82 -25.15 -35.27
C LEU A 574 -11.13 -25.16 -36.04
N GLU A 575 -11.71 -26.33 -36.33
CA GLU A 575 -13.03 -26.43 -36.97
C GLU A 575 -14.12 -25.77 -36.13
N THR A 576 -14.05 -25.91 -34.80
CA THR A 576 -14.97 -25.25 -33.86
C THR A 576 -14.75 -23.74 -33.84
N ALA A 577 -13.51 -23.27 -33.84
CA ALA A 577 -13.20 -21.84 -33.95
C ALA A 577 -13.67 -21.26 -35.30
N PHE A 578 -13.44 -21.97 -36.41
CA PHE A 578 -13.87 -21.57 -37.76
C PHE A 578 -15.38 -21.59 -37.92
N SER A 579 -16.08 -22.58 -37.36
CA SER A 579 -17.56 -22.64 -37.38
C SER A 579 -18.18 -21.49 -36.57
N HIS A 580 -17.61 -21.14 -35.42
CA HIS A 580 -18.05 -19.97 -34.65
C HIS A 580 -17.83 -18.67 -35.43
N MET A 581 -16.72 -18.54 -36.17
CA MET A 581 -16.43 -17.36 -36.99
C MET A 581 -17.33 -17.27 -38.22
N ASP A 582 -17.64 -18.38 -38.88
CA ASP A 582 -18.55 -18.43 -40.03
C ASP A 582 -19.99 -18.07 -39.59
N THR A 583 -20.39 -18.51 -38.40
CA THR A 583 -21.70 -18.16 -37.79
C THR A 583 -21.76 -16.69 -37.41
N LEU A 584 -20.67 -16.11 -36.91
CA LEU A 584 -20.58 -14.70 -36.54
C LEU A 584 -20.45 -13.76 -37.75
N ALA A 585 -19.73 -14.17 -38.80
CA ALA A 585 -19.58 -13.41 -40.04
C ALA A 585 -20.86 -13.40 -40.88
N ASN A 586 -21.69 -14.44 -40.77
CA ASN A 586 -22.96 -14.58 -41.49
C ASN A 586 -24.19 -14.38 -40.60
N ALA A 587 -24.06 -13.69 -39.46
CA ALA A 587 -25.09 -13.58 -38.41
C ALA A 587 -26.44 -12.99 -38.87
N ASP A 588 -26.52 -12.34 -40.04
CA ASP A 588 -27.76 -11.84 -40.65
C ASP A 588 -28.44 -12.85 -41.61
N ARG A 589 -27.91 -14.07 -41.75
CA ARG A 589 -28.54 -15.16 -42.50
C ARG A 589 -28.97 -16.29 -41.54
N PRO A 590 -30.04 -17.04 -41.86
CA PRO A 590 -30.43 -18.20 -41.08
C PRO A 590 -29.25 -19.18 -41.00
N VAL A 591 -28.94 -19.61 -39.78
CA VAL A 591 -27.85 -20.55 -39.47
C VAL A 591 -28.01 -21.79 -40.36
N PRO A 592 -27.00 -22.15 -41.18
CA PRO A 592 -27.07 -23.36 -41.98
C PRO A 592 -27.22 -24.57 -41.06
N ASP A 593 -28.10 -25.51 -41.42
CA ASP A 593 -28.24 -26.76 -40.67
C ASP A 593 -26.86 -27.45 -40.57
N PRO A 594 -26.31 -27.63 -39.36
CA PRO A 594 -24.97 -28.18 -39.17
C PRO A 594 -24.83 -29.62 -39.69
N PHE A 595 -25.95 -30.28 -40.00
CA PHE A 595 -26.01 -31.66 -40.49
C PHE A 595 -26.38 -31.79 -41.97
N ALA A 596 -26.59 -30.69 -42.71
CA ALA A 596 -26.86 -30.76 -44.15
C ALA A 596 -25.62 -31.29 -44.91
N PRO A 597 -25.78 -32.19 -45.92
CA PRO A 597 -24.66 -32.66 -46.73
C PRO A 597 -24.02 -31.50 -47.48
N ARG A 598 -22.75 -31.24 -47.19
CA ARG A 598 -22.02 -30.05 -47.64
C ARG A 598 -21.61 -30.16 -49.11
N GLU A 599 -21.79 -29.08 -49.87
CA GLU A 599 -21.24 -28.96 -51.23
C GLU A 599 -19.70 -29.11 -51.23
N PRO A 600 -19.11 -29.73 -52.27
CA PRO A 600 -17.66 -29.88 -52.35
C PRO A 600 -16.98 -28.51 -52.48
N MET A 601 -16.13 -28.17 -51.50
CA MET A 601 -15.44 -26.88 -51.47
C MET A 601 -14.48 -26.70 -52.67
N PRO A 602 -14.32 -25.46 -53.19
CA PRO A 602 -13.41 -25.19 -54.29
C PRO A 602 -11.97 -25.42 -53.83
N THR A 603 -11.34 -26.49 -54.33
CA THR A 603 -9.91 -26.72 -54.12
C THR A 603 -9.13 -25.75 -54.98
N THR A 604 -8.51 -24.73 -54.39
CA THR A 604 -7.43 -24.00 -55.07
C THR A 604 -6.27 -24.98 -55.35
N ALA A 605 -5.53 -24.76 -56.44
CA ALA A 605 -4.40 -25.63 -56.79
C ALA A 605 -3.33 -25.68 -55.67
N SER A 606 -3.19 -24.58 -54.90
CA SER A 606 -2.28 -24.44 -53.77
C SER A 606 -2.60 -25.35 -52.59
N LEU A 607 -3.88 -25.66 -52.32
CA LEU A 607 -4.28 -26.53 -51.22
C LEU A 607 -3.89 -28.00 -51.43
N ARG A 608 -3.67 -28.41 -52.70
CA ARG A 608 -3.25 -29.77 -53.04
C ARG A 608 -1.81 -30.06 -52.62
N GLU A 609 -1.02 -29.02 -52.33
CA GLU A 609 0.37 -29.12 -51.89
C GLU A 609 0.50 -29.50 -50.40
N TYR A 610 -0.60 -29.46 -49.63
CA TYR A 610 -0.62 -29.79 -48.20
C TYR A 610 -1.20 -31.19 -47.94
N PRO A 611 -0.91 -31.83 -46.79
CA PRO A 611 -1.44 -33.14 -46.43
C PRO A 611 -2.97 -33.18 -46.45
N PRO A 612 -3.59 -34.27 -46.92
CA PRO A 612 -5.04 -34.37 -47.10
C PRO A 612 -5.84 -34.10 -45.82
N GLU A 613 -5.28 -34.36 -44.65
CA GLU A 613 -5.88 -34.11 -43.34
C GLU A 613 -6.05 -32.63 -43.02
N LEU A 614 -5.19 -31.76 -43.58
CA LEU A 614 -5.23 -30.31 -43.35
C LEU A 614 -6.05 -29.56 -44.41
N ARG A 615 -6.29 -30.17 -45.57
CA ARG A 615 -7.00 -29.53 -46.69
C ARG A 615 -8.40 -29.03 -46.33
N PRO A 616 -9.24 -29.75 -45.55
CA PRO A 616 -10.58 -29.27 -45.20
C PRO A 616 -10.55 -28.01 -44.31
N ALA A 617 -9.59 -27.90 -43.39
CA ALA A 617 -9.44 -26.73 -42.53
C ALA A 617 -8.86 -25.53 -43.29
N LEU A 618 -7.85 -25.76 -44.13
CA LEU A 618 -7.23 -24.72 -44.95
C LEU A 618 -8.15 -24.21 -46.06
N GLY A 619 -8.99 -25.08 -46.65
CA GLY A 619 -10.01 -24.68 -47.62
C GLY A 619 -11.07 -23.75 -47.03
N ARG A 620 -11.45 -23.96 -45.76
CA ARG A 620 -12.37 -23.05 -45.05
C ARG A 620 -11.71 -21.73 -44.70
N LEU A 621 -10.47 -21.76 -44.23
CA LEU A 621 -9.70 -20.53 -44.02
C LEU A 621 -9.59 -19.71 -45.32
N ALA A 622 -9.35 -20.38 -46.45
CA ALA A 622 -9.27 -19.74 -47.76
C ALA A 622 -10.59 -19.07 -48.20
N ALA A 623 -11.73 -19.55 -47.73
CA ALA A 623 -13.02 -18.91 -48.02
C ALA A 623 -13.27 -17.64 -47.18
N LEU A 624 -12.53 -17.44 -46.08
CA LEU A 624 -12.78 -16.40 -45.08
C LEU A 624 -11.80 -15.22 -45.15
N VAL A 625 -10.74 -15.31 -45.96
CA VAL A 625 -9.68 -14.30 -46.04
C VAL A 625 -9.49 -13.80 -47.46
N ALA A 626 -9.13 -12.52 -47.61
CA ALA A 626 -9.02 -11.88 -48.92
C ALA A 626 -7.84 -12.43 -49.76
N ASP A 627 -6.75 -12.85 -49.13
CA ASP A 627 -5.59 -13.51 -49.77
C ASP A 627 -5.25 -14.82 -49.04
N PRO A 628 -5.89 -15.93 -49.46
CA PRO A 628 -5.71 -17.24 -48.85
C PRO A 628 -4.28 -17.75 -48.89
N ASP A 629 -3.62 -17.60 -50.04
CA ASP A 629 -2.32 -18.20 -50.28
C ASP A 629 -1.25 -17.49 -49.45
N ALA A 630 -1.28 -16.15 -49.37
CA ALA A 630 -0.37 -15.40 -48.50
C ALA A 630 -0.63 -15.67 -47.02
N THR A 631 -1.89 -15.85 -46.62
CA THR A 631 -2.25 -16.12 -45.22
C THR A 631 -1.82 -17.53 -44.80
N ILE A 632 -2.06 -18.54 -45.63
CA ILE A 632 -1.64 -19.92 -45.40
C ILE A 632 -0.11 -20.01 -45.41
N ALA A 633 0.56 -19.38 -46.36
CA ALA A 633 2.03 -19.31 -46.40
C ALA A 633 2.61 -18.60 -45.17
N ARG A 634 1.95 -17.59 -44.61
CA ARG A 634 2.40 -16.94 -43.37
C ARG A 634 2.24 -17.86 -42.15
N LEU A 635 1.15 -18.62 -42.08
CA LEU A 635 0.87 -19.54 -40.97
C LEU A 635 1.78 -20.77 -41.00
N LEU A 636 2.03 -21.30 -42.20
CA LEU A 636 2.69 -22.60 -42.38
C LEU A 636 4.09 -22.50 -42.99
N GLY A 637 4.43 -21.44 -43.72
CA GLY A 637 5.56 -21.36 -44.66
C GLY A 637 6.95 -21.72 -44.11
N PRO A 638 7.36 -21.32 -42.89
CA PRO A 638 8.64 -21.79 -42.34
C PRO A 638 8.71 -23.30 -42.11
N ALA A 639 7.57 -23.97 -41.90
CA ALA A 639 7.47 -25.37 -41.54
C ALA A 639 7.04 -26.26 -42.74
N PHE A 640 6.44 -25.69 -43.77
CA PHE A 640 6.07 -26.34 -45.03
C PHE A 640 6.74 -25.61 -46.20
N ARG A 641 7.94 -26.07 -46.62
CA ARG A 641 8.59 -25.56 -47.82
C ARG A 641 7.99 -26.23 -49.05
N SER A 642 7.56 -25.44 -50.03
CA SER A 642 7.01 -25.98 -51.27
C SER A 642 8.09 -26.72 -52.07
N ARG A 643 7.69 -27.69 -52.89
CA ARG A 643 8.62 -28.42 -53.79
C ARG A 643 9.41 -27.46 -54.68
N GLY A 644 8.76 -26.43 -55.20
CA GLY A 644 9.40 -25.42 -56.07
C GLY A 644 10.41 -24.53 -55.34
N GLU A 645 10.28 -24.32 -54.04
CA GLU A 645 11.29 -23.62 -53.22
C GLU A 645 12.48 -24.52 -52.93
N LEU A 646 12.25 -25.79 -52.57
CA LEU A 646 13.33 -26.77 -52.35
C LEU A 646 14.16 -26.98 -53.62
N GLU A 647 13.53 -27.09 -54.78
CA GLU A 647 14.23 -27.26 -56.06
C GLU A 647 14.97 -25.98 -56.51
N ARG A 648 14.50 -24.78 -56.14
CA ARG A 648 15.22 -23.53 -56.39
C ARG A 648 16.44 -23.39 -55.47
N GLU A 649 16.31 -23.73 -54.20
CA GLU A 649 17.41 -23.69 -53.22
C GLU A 649 18.46 -24.76 -53.54
N LEU A 650 18.04 -25.98 -53.93
CA LEU A 650 18.96 -27.02 -54.39
C LEU A 650 19.72 -26.60 -55.64
N ARG A 651 19.04 -25.99 -56.62
CA ARG A 651 19.72 -25.43 -57.81
C ARG A 651 20.73 -24.36 -57.41
N ALA A 652 20.35 -23.43 -56.54
CA ALA A 652 21.25 -22.37 -56.08
C ALA A 652 22.47 -22.92 -55.31
N ILE A 653 22.30 -23.96 -54.50
CA ILE A 653 23.39 -24.63 -53.78
C ILE A 653 24.30 -25.39 -54.75
N HIS A 654 23.73 -26.12 -55.71
CA HIS A 654 24.50 -26.86 -56.73
C HIS A 654 25.29 -25.91 -57.65
N THR A 655 24.70 -24.77 -58.06
CA THR A 655 25.41 -23.72 -58.80
C THR A 655 26.55 -23.10 -57.99
N LYS A 656 26.37 -22.88 -56.67
CA LYS A 656 27.44 -22.40 -55.78
C LYS A 656 28.52 -23.46 -55.53
N ARG A 657 28.17 -24.74 -55.54
CA ARG A 657 29.13 -25.85 -55.39
C ARG A 657 30.03 -26.01 -56.61
N ALA A 658 29.54 -25.68 -57.80
CA ALA A 658 30.34 -25.68 -59.01
C ALA A 658 31.47 -24.63 -58.99
N THR A 659 31.38 -23.61 -58.13
CA THR A 659 32.37 -22.52 -58.02
C THR A 659 33.19 -22.55 -56.72
N ALA A 660 32.75 -23.25 -55.67
CA ALA A 660 33.53 -23.51 -54.47
C ALA A 660 33.03 -24.79 -53.75
N ASP A 661 33.91 -25.79 -53.58
CA ASP A 661 33.54 -27.04 -52.91
C ASP A 661 33.76 -26.92 -51.39
N THR A 662 32.66 -26.77 -50.65
CA THR A 662 32.69 -26.71 -49.19
C THR A 662 31.81 -27.79 -48.58
N VAL A 663 32.37 -28.55 -47.64
CA VAL A 663 31.70 -29.64 -46.90
C VAL A 663 30.33 -29.23 -46.29
N PRO A 664 30.14 -27.99 -45.78
CA PRO A 664 28.82 -27.54 -45.29
C PRO A 664 27.74 -27.45 -46.36
N LEU A 665 28.08 -26.98 -47.58
CA LEU A 665 27.11 -26.90 -48.68
C LEU A 665 26.71 -28.29 -49.18
N ALA A 666 27.65 -29.24 -49.21
CA ALA A 666 27.37 -30.63 -49.57
C ALA A 666 26.42 -31.31 -48.56
N ARG A 667 26.65 -31.09 -47.25
CA ARG A 667 25.75 -31.61 -46.19
C ARG A 667 24.36 -30.98 -46.27
N ARG A 668 24.28 -29.67 -46.55
CA ARG A 668 23.00 -28.97 -46.69
C ARG A 668 22.23 -29.44 -47.93
N ALA A 669 22.89 -29.61 -49.08
CA ALA A 669 22.28 -30.18 -50.28
C ALA A 669 21.72 -31.59 -50.02
N ALA A 670 22.51 -32.48 -49.41
CA ALA A 670 22.07 -33.84 -49.09
C ALA A 670 20.92 -33.91 -48.08
N ALA A 671 20.78 -32.91 -47.20
CA ALA A 671 19.62 -32.80 -46.30
C ALA A 671 18.35 -32.37 -47.06
N LEU A 672 18.49 -31.37 -47.94
CA LEU A 672 17.38 -30.87 -48.76
C LEU A 672 16.94 -31.88 -49.83
N GLU A 673 17.85 -32.67 -50.39
CA GLU A 673 17.55 -33.78 -51.31
C GLU A 673 16.78 -34.90 -50.60
N ARG A 674 17.21 -35.30 -49.41
CA ARG A 674 16.45 -36.26 -48.58
C ARG A 674 15.06 -35.75 -48.24
N GLN A 675 14.92 -34.46 -47.95
CA GLN A 675 13.61 -33.85 -47.70
C GLN A 675 12.74 -33.82 -48.96
N ARG A 676 13.29 -33.48 -50.13
CA ARG A 676 12.60 -33.54 -51.43
C ARG A 676 12.14 -34.96 -51.76
N ASP A 677 13.02 -35.95 -51.60
CA ASP A 677 12.76 -37.34 -51.97
C ASP A 677 11.75 -37.98 -51.01
N ALA A 678 11.77 -37.62 -49.73
CA ALA A 678 10.76 -38.01 -48.75
C ALA A 678 9.37 -37.40 -49.03
N ILE A 679 9.31 -36.19 -49.60
CA ILE A 679 8.06 -35.57 -50.06
C ILE A 679 7.54 -36.26 -51.33
N LEU A 680 8.43 -36.72 -52.22
CA LEU A 680 8.07 -37.45 -53.44
C LEU A 680 7.58 -38.89 -53.18
N ALA A 681 8.10 -39.55 -52.15
CA ALA A 681 7.78 -40.94 -51.84
C ALA A 681 6.42 -41.10 -51.12
N ASP A 682 6.05 -40.17 -50.23
CA ASP A 682 4.74 -40.12 -49.59
C ASP A 682 4.45 -38.69 -49.08
N PRO A 683 3.63 -37.90 -49.80
CA PRO A 683 3.33 -36.51 -49.46
C PRO A 683 2.62 -36.33 -48.11
N SER A 684 2.02 -37.38 -47.55
CA SER A 684 1.13 -37.29 -46.39
C SER A 684 1.81 -37.61 -45.05
N ARG A 685 2.81 -38.52 -45.03
CA ARG A 685 3.41 -39.02 -43.78
C ARG A 685 4.76 -38.45 -43.41
N SER A 686 5.59 -38.01 -44.36
CA SER A 686 6.99 -37.65 -44.04
C SER A 686 7.17 -36.27 -43.41
N THR A 687 6.27 -35.32 -43.69
CA THR A 687 6.43 -33.92 -43.28
C THR A 687 6.10 -33.74 -41.79
N LEU A 688 4.97 -34.24 -41.30
CA LEU A 688 4.54 -34.07 -39.90
C LEU A 688 5.48 -34.71 -38.87
N ALA A 689 6.01 -35.91 -39.17
CA ALA A 689 6.93 -36.61 -38.25
C ALA A 689 8.32 -35.95 -38.18
N ALA A 690 8.86 -35.54 -39.33
CA ALA A 690 10.14 -34.81 -39.38
C ALA A 690 10.03 -33.40 -38.76
N MET A 691 8.86 -32.76 -38.86
CA MET A 691 8.57 -31.47 -38.25
C MET A 691 8.51 -31.53 -36.72
N ARG A 692 7.86 -32.55 -36.15
CA ARG A 692 7.84 -32.75 -34.69
C ARG A 692 9.26 -32.89 -34.13
N ALA A 693 10.12 -33.63 -34.83
CA ALA A 693 11.52 -33.81 -34.42
C ALA A 693 12.37 -32.52 -34.52
N SER A 694 12.20 -31.74 -35.58
CA SER A 694 12.97 -30.48 -35.78
C SER A 694 12.59 -29.41 -34.76
N PHE A 695 11.31 -29.29 -34.40
CA PHE A 695 10.82 -28.23 -33.52
C PHE A 695 11.16 -28.50 -32.05
N SER A 696 11.04 -29.76 -31.59
CA SER A 696 11.54 -30.15 -30.26
C SER A 696 13.02 -29.80 -30.07
N ALA A 697 13.84 -30.00 -31.11
CA ALA A 697 15.27 -29.70 -31.07
C ALA A 697 15.58 -28.19 -31.04
N ASP A 698 14.71 -27.32 -31.57
CA ASP A 698 14.91 -25.87 -31.53
C ASP A 698 14.44 -25.27 -30.20
N VAL A 699 13.36 -25.78 -29.61
CA VAL A 699 12.89 -25.41 -28.26
C VAL A 699 13.92 -25.79 -27.18
N GLU A 700 14.56 -26.96 -27.31
CA GLU A 700 15.63 -27.38 -26.40
C GLU A 700 16.88 -26.48 -26.51
N ARG A 701 17.19 -25.96 -27.70
CA ARG A 701 18.30 -25.00 -27.89
C ARG A 701 17.99 -23.62 -27.33
N GLU A 702 16.77 -23.12 -27.47
CA GLU A 702 16.37 -21.81 -26.91
C GLU A 702 16.22 -21.85 -25.38
N GLY A 703 15.79 -22.98 -24.81
CA GLY A 703 15.76 -23.20 -23.37
C GLY A 703 17.17 -23.27 -22.74
N SER A 704 18.12 -23.88 -23.44
CA SER A 704 19.51 -24.02 -22.97
C SER A 704 20.34 -22.72 -23.09
N ALA A 705 19.88 -21.74 -23.88
CA ALA A 705 20.54 -20.44 -24.03
C ALA A 705 20.09 -19.40 -22.99
N ARG A 706 19.10 -19.73 -22.14
CA ARG A 706 18.56 -18.85 -21.08
C ARG A 706 18.83 -19.33 -19.66
N ILE A 707 19.69 -20.35 -19.51
CA ILE A 707 20.31 -20.80 -18.26
C ILE A 707 21.80 -20.48 -18.36
#